data_AF-A0A2D6IZ60-F1
#
_entry.id   AF-A0A2D6IZ60-F1
#
_cell.length_a   1.000
_cell.length_b   1.000
_cell.length_c   1.000
_cell.angle_alpha   90.00
_cell.angle_beta   90.00
_cell.angle_gamma   90.00
#
_symmetry.space_group_name_H-M   'P 1'
#
loop_
_entity.id
_entity.type
_entity.pdbx_description
1 polymer ?
#
loop_
_entity_poly.entity_id
_entity_poly.type
_entity_poly.pdbx_seq_one_letter_code
_entity_poly.pdbx_strand_id
1 'polypeptide(L)'
;MALCATLIFFSAHCQFVRAGDIADLMSVELYPTISNAGVEAHYFGQNKENAAVSIRYRVVGTDNFLIGHPPALVAQYGFVGSIFNLLPDTDYEVEISLSISGEVVTQQIATMRTRPDSPPPIPPDGRQIFVDIVNGKAVNPGTRESPLASIQSAVSLAKAGDIVRVMPGIYRESITVRRKGAQTRPIYLIAEGEGVILDGSDPDIGVASEWINHGDGIYSVKYRYSSAYLAIEDLRLYDYGSLDDLKQENGRQPGKNGLIKGGFYIDQAKSRLFLRLPDHSAPTGREVYVARLDSAIQLNSSSHIVVRGFEIRYFGASEFGSVGIDLRSTAESWIQDNDIHHVNYGIRVRNSASAMRNVIEDNRLRDTGVWTWDWHSVKQHTPEGIGIGISQGRGNVVRRNRIEGFFNGILAGNFHDHDPSIAHDTDILDNHLSKLGDDGLEVEGACINVRLLGNRIKGVFSAVSLTPVSKGPVWVVRNVIDDYRAWALKIGNGNVGWLYLYHNTAYPHPGYPDAQIMRPPVPFGYMIARNNIWLSNRYMFEFKGKELLGPVDLDYDVLWTNGPVTDQQYRFKWLGEHHKNRFSLTMATGLELNGIERQPEFRDAENGDFMPRNGSVMIDAASLVHGVNTLHFLGDAPDIGALEYNLDDR
;
A
#
# COMPACT_ATOMS: atom_id res chain seq x y z
N MET A 1 6.04 -41.51 -71.78
CA MET A 1 5.15 -41.31 -70.61
C MET A 1 5.88 -41.82 -69.39
N ALA A 2 6.49 -40.93 -68.62
CA ALA A 2 7.27 -41.27 -67.44
C ALA A 2 6.44 -40.96 -66.19
N LEU A 3 6.29 -41.95 -65.30
CA LEU A 3 5.70 -41.78 -63.97
C LEU A 3 6.67 -40.99 -63.08
N CYS A 4 6.26 -39.81 -62.62
CA CYS A 4 6.90 -39.12 -61.50
C CYS A 4 6.26 -39.61 -60.19
N ALA A 5 7.04 -40.32 -59.38
CA ALA A 5 6.73 -40.55 -57.97
C ALA A 5 7.51 -39.53 -57.13
N THR A 6 6.80 -38.61 -56.49
CA THR A 6 7.40 -37.64 -55.56
C THR A 6 7.31 -38.22 -54.15
N LEU A 7 8.43 -38.73 -53.62
CA LEU A 7 8.59 -39.00 -52.18
C LEU A 7 8.72 -37.67 -51.43
N ILE A 8 7.81 -37.41 -50.50
CA ILE A 8 7.93 -36.31 -49.53
C ILE A 8 8.67 -36.85 -48.30
N PHE A 9 9.90 -36.39 -48.08
CA PHE A 9 10.63 -36.62 -46.84
C PHE A 9 10.11 -35.66 -45.76
N PHE A 10 9.47 -36.19 -44.71
CA PHE A 10 9.35 -35.47 -43.44
C PHE A 10 10.73 -35.43 -42.77
N SER A 11 11.36 -34.25 -42.75
CA SER A 11 12.51 -34.02 -41.87
C SER A 11 12.01 -33.58 -40.50
N ALA A 12 11.92 -34.54 -39.58
CA ALA A 12 11.86 -34.23 -38.16
C ALA A 12 13.18 -33.53 -37.78
N HIS A 13 13.15 -32.20 -37.69
CA HIS A 13 14.25 -31.44 -37.11
C HIS A 13 14.22 -31.63 -35.60
N CYS A 14 14.80 -32.74 -35.14
CA CYS A 14 15.26 -32.84 -33.77
C CYS A 14 16.40 -31.81 -33.63
N GLN A 15 16.11 -30.66 -33.04
CA GLN A 15 17.14 -29.69 -32.69
C GLN A 15 17.97 -30.30 -31.57
N PHE A 16 19.12 -30.86 -31.93
CA PHE A 16 20.19 -31.09 -30.98
C PHE A 16 20.62 -29.73 -30.43
N VAL A 17 20.42 -29.51 -29.13
CA VAL A 17 21.08 -28.44 -28.37
C VAL A 17 22.58 -28.54 -28.66
N ARG A 18 23.15 -27.51 -29.30
CA ARG A 18 24.58 -27.49 -29.60
C ARG A 18 25.34 -27.44 -28.28
N ALA A 19 26.33 -28.34 -28.14
CA ALA A 19 27.39 -28.20 -27.16
C ALA A 19 28.12 -26.86 -27.39
N GLY A 20 27.72 -25.82 -26.67
CA GLY A 20 28.23 -24.45 -26.87
C GLY A 20 27.44 -23.36 -26.13
N ASP A 21 26.18 -23.58 -25.77
CA ASP A 21 25.39 -22.59 -25.05
C ASP A 21 25.59 -22.76 -23.54
N ILE A 22 26.70 -22.26 -23.01
CA ILE A 22 26.96 -22.26 -21.57
C ILE A 22 25.96 -21.31 -20.92
N ALA A 23 24.99 -21.85 -20.19
CA ALA A 23 24.06 -21.11 -19.33
C ALA A 23 23.99 -21.78 -17.96
N ASP A 24 24.08 -20.98 -16.90
CA ASP A 24 24.12 -21.47 -15.51
C ASP A 24 23.61 -20.37 -14.55
N LEU A 25 23.12 -20.78 -13.39
CA LEU A 25 22.71 -19.90 -12.29
C LEU A 25 23.96 -19.39 -11.57
N MET A 26 24.21 -18.08 -11.66
CA MET A 26 25.34 -17.43 -10.98
C MET A 26 25.11 -17.31 -9.48
N SER A 27 23.91 -16.87 -9.09
CA SER A 27 23.54 -16.70 -7.70
C SER A 27 22.03 -16.75 -7.55
N VAL A 28 21.61 -17.28 -6.41
CA VAL A 28 20.22 -17.25 -5.95
C VAL A 28 20.18 -16.55 -4.60
N GLU A 29 19.36 -15.52 -4.49
CA GLU A 29 19.03 -14.86 -3.22
C GLU A 29 17.58 -15.19 -2.85
N LEU A 30 17.38 -15.64 -1.60
CA LEU A 30 16.07 -15.79 -1.00
C LEU A 30 15.90 -14.73 0.08
N TYR A 31 14.83 -13.94 0.00
CA TYR A 31 14.57 -12.85 0.93
C TYR A 31 13.23 -13.05 1.65
N PRO A 32 13.21 -13.72 2.82
CA PRO A 32 11.98 -14.00 3.54
C PRO A 32 11.42 -12.77 4.29
N THR A 33 10.11 -12.56 4.18
CA THR A 33 9.31 -11.73 5.08
C THR A 33 8.65 -12.63 6.14
N ILE A 34 7.46 -12.27 6.64
CA ILE A 34 6.74 -13.06 7.66
C ILE A 34 6.03 -14.26 7.01
N SER A 35 5.29 -14.02 5.92
CA SER A 35 4.48 -15.03 5.24
C SER A 35 4.78 -15.15 3.74
N ASN A 36 5.79 -14.43 3.24
CA ASN A 36 6.22 -14.50 1.84
C ASN A 36 7.75 -14.57 1.76
N ALA A 37 8.28 -14.83 0.57
CA ALA A 37 9.71 -14.72 0.30
C ALA A 37 9.97 -14.24 -1.12
N GLY A 38 10.87 -13.25 -1.26
CA GLY A 38 11.43 -12.88 -2.55
C GLY A 38 12.43 -13.91 -3.04
N VAL A 39 12.48 -14.10 -4.35
CA VAL A 39 13.46 -14.95 -5.03
C VAL A 39 14.10 -14.14 -6.14
N GLU A 40 15.42 -13.98 -6.09
CA GLU A 40 16.22 -13.40 -7.17
C GLU A 40 17.21 -14.45 -7.68
N ALA A 41 17.14 -14.77 -8.97
CA ALA A 41 18.03 -15.72 -9.62
C ALA A 41 18.78 -15.02 -10.75
N HIS A 42 20.08 -14.78 -10.53
CA HIS A 42 20.97 -14.25 -11.55
C HIS A 42 21.56 -15.40 -12.37
N TYR A 43 21.63 -15.24 -13.68
CA TYR A 43 22.19 -16.23 -14.58
C TYR A 43 23.10 -15.57 -15.62
N PHE A 44 24.00 -16.37 -16.20
CA PHE A 44 24.71 -15.99 -17.43
C PHE A 44 24.31 -16.94 -18.56
N GLY A 45 24.37 -16.45 -19.80
CA GLY A 45 24.05 -17.23 -20.99
C GLY A 45 23.77 -16.36 -22.21
N GLN A 46 23.99 -16.91 -23.41
CA GLN A 46 23.77 -16.22 -24.68
C GLN A 46 22.29 -16.23 -25.11
N ASN A 47 21.49 -17.18 -24.61
CA ASN A 47 20.08 -17.41 -25.00
C ASN A 47 19.08 -16.75 -24.06
N LYS A 48 19.16 -15.43 -23.88
CA LYS A 48 18.31 -14.72 -22.89
C LYS A 48 16.82 -14.78 -23.19
N GLU A 49 16.45 -14.92 -24.47
CA GLU A 49 15.06 -14.90 -24.93
C GLU A 49 14.31 -16.22 -24.64
N ASN A 50 15.04 -17.31 -24.43
CA ASN A 50 14.47 -18.65 -24.18
C ASN A 50 14.76 -19.17 -22.76
N ALA A 51 15.32 -18.32 -21.89
CA ALA A 51 15.59 -18.67 -20.51
C ALA A 51 14.32 -18.56 -19.67
N ALA A 52 14.10 -19.53 -18.78
CA ALA A 52 13.03 -19.49 -17.79
C ALA A 52 13.49 -20.12 -16.48
N VAL A 53 13.02 -19.58 -15.35
CA VAL A 53 13.26 -20.12 -14.01
C VAL A 53 11.96 -20.69 -13.45
N SER A 54 12.03 -21.87 -12.85
CA SER A 54 10.93 -22.44 -12.07
C SER A 54 11.33 -22.57 -10.59
N ILE A 55 10.34 -22.45 -9.71
CA ILE A 55 10.49 -22.57 -8.27
C ILE A 55 9.67 -23.75 -7.77
N ARG A 56 10.27 -24.54 -6.90
CA ARG A 56 9.60 -25.50 -6.02
C ARG A 56 10.05 -25.26 -4.59
N TYR A 57 9.18 -25.44 -3.60
CA TYR A 57 9.55 -25.23 -2.19
C TYR A 57 8.86 -26.21 -1.24
N ARG A 58 9.46 -26.44 -0.08
CA ARG A 58 8.87 -27.26 1.00
C ARG A 58 9.38 -26.85 2.36
N VAL A 59 8.61 -27.13 3.40
CA VAL A 59 9.10 -27.04 4.78
C VAL A 59 10.21 -28.08 4.97
N VAL A 60 11.33 -27.69 5.58
CA VAL A 60 12.46 -28.59 5.86
C VAL A 60 11.97 -29.85 6.58
N GLY A 61 12.37 -31.02 6.07
CA GLY A 61 11.99 -32.31 6.64
C GLY A 61 10.65 -32.87 6.16
N THR A 62 9.94 -32.17 5.27
CA THR A 62 8.78 -32.75 4.56
C THR A 62 9.21 -33.31 3.20
N ASP A 63 8.44 -34.26 2.64
CA ASP A 63 8.83 -34.92 1.39
C ASP A 63 8.36 -34.16 0.14
N ASN A 64 7.21 -33.50 0.22
CA ASN A 64 6.51 -32.95 -0.94
C ASN A 64 6.86 -31.49 -1.21
N PHE A 65 7.40 -31.23 -2.41
CA PHE A 65 7.58 -29.88 -2.93
C PHE A 65 6.27 -29.32 -3.48
N LEU A 66 5.92 -28.12 -3.03
CA LEU A 66 4.93 -27.24 -3.63
C LEU A 66 5.54 -26.50 -4.82
N ILE A 67 4.70 -26.19 -5.82
CA ILE A 67 5.11 -25.44 -7.01
C ILE A 67 4.95 -23.94 -6.73
N GLY A 68 6.02 -23.18 -6.92
CA GLY A 68 6.02 -21.72 -6.84
C GLY A 68 5.62 -21.05 -8.15
N HIS A 69 5.38 -19.73 -8.10
CA HIS A 69 5.11 -18.95 -9.30
C HIS A 69 6.44 -18.74 -10.06
N PRO A 70 6.48 -18.88 -11.40
CA PRO A 70 7.70 -18.66 -12.17
C PRO A 70 8.17 -17.19 -12.09
N PRO A 71 9.42 -16.94 -11.67
CA PRO A 71 9.98 -15.59 -11.66
C PRO A 71 9.95 -14.88 -13.02
N ALA A 72 9.78 -13.57 -12.99
CA ALA A 72 9.81 -12.72 -14.16
C ALA A 72 11.24 -12.27 -14.49
N LEU A 73 11.62 -12.22 -15.76
CA LEU A 73 12.89 -11.62 -16.15
C LEU A 73 12.80 -10.09 -16.02
N VAL A 74 13.60 -9.52 -15.11
CA VAL A 74 13.74 -8.08 -14.87
C VAL A 74 15.11 -7.63 -15.37
N ALA A 75 15.12 -6.67 -16.31
CA ALA A 75 16.36 -6.19 -16.91
C ALA A 75 17.35 -5.70 -15.84
N GLN A 76 18.60 -6.15 -15.91
CA GLN A 76 19.69 -5.90 -14.94
C GLN A 76 19.58 -6.62 -13.58
N TYR A 77 18.44 -7.26 -13.26
CA TYR A 77 18.20 -7.96 -11.99
C TYR A 77 18.08 -9.48 -12.13
N GLY A 78 17.99 -10.00 -13.36
CA GLY A 78 17.80 -11.44 -13.57
C GLY A 78 16.34 -11.82 -13.34
N PHE A 79 16.11 -13.05 -12.88
CA PHE A 79 14.76 -13.56 -12.63
C PHE A 79 14.31 -13.19 -11.21
N VAL A 80 13.24 -12.42 -11.10
CA VAL A 80 12.68 -11.96 -9.82
C VAL A 80 11.27 -12.52 -9.62
N GLY A 81 11.01 -13.13 -8.48
CA GLY A 81 9.74 -13.76 -8.17
C GLY A 81 9.40 -13.77 -6.69
N SER A 82 8.25 -14.37 -6.37
CA SER A 82 7.75 -14.49 -5.01
C SER A 82 7.22 -15.89 -4.70
N ILE A 83 7.42 -16.31 -3.46
CA ILE A 83 6.74 -17.46 -2.85
C ILE A 83 5.77 -16.90 -1.81
N PHE A 84 4.52 -17.34 -1.88
CA PHE A 84 3.41 -16.79 -1.08
C PHE A 84 2.93 -17.78 -0.01
N ASN A 85 2.20 -17.25 0.99
CA ASN A 85 1.46 -18.02 1.99
C ASN A 85 2.34 -19.01 2.79
N LEU A 86 3.58 -18.63 3.06
CA LEU A 86 4.50 -19.38 3.90
C LEU A 86 4.09 -19.29 5.38
N LEU A 87 4.39 -20.34 6.14
CA LEU A 87 4.26 -20.34 7.59
C LEU A 87 5.32 -19.42 8.20
N PRO A 88 4.98 -18.57 9.19
CA PRO A 88 5.96 -17.78 9.93
C PRO A 88 6.96 -18.65 10.71
N ASP A 89 8.13 -18.08 11.01
CA ASP A 89 9.22 -18.72 11.78
C ASP A 89 9.56 -20.17 11.37
N THR A 90 9.53 -20.46 10.08
CA THR A 90 9.62 -21.82 9.52
C THR A 90 10.78 -21.91 8.52
N ASP A 91 11.56 -22.98 8.61
CA ASP A 91 12.64 -23.27 7.67
C ASP A 91 12.10 -23.94 6.40
N TYR A 92 12.54 -23.45 5.25
CA TYR A 92 12.16 -23.93 3.92
C TYR A 92 13.39 -24.33 3.10
N GLU A 93 13.24 -25.40 2.31
CA GLU A 93 14.09 -25.68 1.15
C GLU A 93 13.38 -25.15 -0.09
N VAL A 94 14.12 -24.41 -0.93
CA VAL A 94 13.65 -23.87 -2.20
C VAL A 94 14.54 -24.41 -3.30
N GLU A 95 13.94 -25.09 -4.26
CA GLU A 95 14.55 -25.59 -5.47
C GLU A 95 14.30 -24.60 -6.61
N ILE A 96 15.38 -24.12 -7.23
CA ILE A 96 15.39 -23.15 -8.32
C ILE A 96 16.02 -23.84 -9.54
N SER A 97 15.26 -23.93 -10.63
CA SER A 97 15.70 -24.60 -11.86
C SER A 97 15.72 -23.62 -13.01
N LEU A 98 16.89 -23.44 -13.64
CA LEU A 98 17.05 -22.70 -14.89
C LEU A 98 16.82 -23.67 -16.06
N SER A 99 15.96 -23.25 -16.98
CA SER A 99 15.72 -23.94 -18.24
C SER A 99 16.02 -23.04 -19.43
N ILE A 100 16.54 -23.64 -20.50
CA ILE A 100 16.76 -22.99 -21.79
C ILE A 100 15.96 -23.76 -22.83
N SER A 101 15.06 -23.07 -23.53
CA SER A 101 14.18 -23.71 -24.54
C SER A 101 13.38 -24.89 -23.98
N GLY A 102 12.99 -24.83 -22.70
CA GLY A 102 12.21 -25.86 -22.00
C GLY A 102 13.01 -26.99 -21.35
N GLU A 103 14.31 -27.09 -21.58
CA GLU A 103 15.17 -28.10 -20.95
C GLU A 103 15.89 -27.52 -19.73
N VAL A 104 15.83 -28.21 -18.59
CA VAL A 104 16.54 -27.81 -17.37
C VAL A 104 18.05 -27.98 -17.58
N VAL A 105 18.79 -26.88 -17.49
CA VAL A 105 20.26 -26.84 -17.66
C VAL A 105 21.00 -26.76 -16.33
N THR A 106 20.36 -26.21 -15.29
CA THR A 106 20.94 -26.07 -13.96
C THR A 106 19.83 -26.08 -12.92
N GLN A 107 20.12 -26.65 -11.76
CA GLN A 107 19.24 -26.65 -10.60
C GLN A 107 20.05 -26.38 -9.33
N GLN A 108 19.52 -25.56 -8.45
CA GLN A 108 20.09 -25.28 -7.13
C GLN A 108 19.02 -25.43 -6.05
N ILE A 109 19.43 -25.88 -4.86
CA ILE A 109 18.59 -25.84 -3.67
C ILE A 109 19.21 -24.84 -2.69
N ALA A 110 18.40 -23.89 -2.24
CA ALA A 110 18.75 -22.92 -1.21
C ALA A 110 17.79 -23.07 -0.03
N THR A 111 18.24 -22.67 1.16
CA THR A 111 17.42 -22.70 2.38
C THR A 111 17.14 -21.28 2.87
N MET A 112 15.96 -21.06 3.44
CA MET A 112 15.59 -19.81 4.10
C MET A 112 14.74 -20.09 5.34
N ARG A 113 14.66 -19.10 6.24
CA ARG A 113 13.71 -19.12 7.37
C ARG A 113 12.81 -17.89 7.29
N THR A 114 11.51 -18.09 7.30
CA THR A 114 10.55 -16.98 7.41
C THR A 114 10.69 -16.26 8.75
N ARG A 115 10.29 -15.00 8.79
CA ARG A 115 10.37 -14.18 10.01
C ARG A 115 9.28 -14.59 11.00
N PRO A 116 9.50 -14.38 12.31
CA PRO A 116 8.45 -14.51 13.31
C PRO A 116 7.26 -13.58 13.04
N ASP A 117 6.07 -14.05 13.43
CA ASP A 117 4.79 -13.32 13.28
C ASP A 117 4.55 -12.25 14.34
N SER A 118 5.49 -12.08 15.28
CA SER A 118 5.43 -11.10 16.34
C SER A 118 6.83 -10.55 16.63
N PRO A 119 6.94 -9.37 17.27
CA PRO A 119 8.20 -8.98 17.89
C PRO A 119 8.68 -10.07 18.86
N PRO A 120 9.98 -10.11 19.21
CA PRO A 120 10.45 -10.89 20.34
C PRO A 120 9.57 -10.64 21.58
N PRO A 121 9.44 -11.61 22.50
CA PRO A 121 8.75 -11.37 23.76
C PRO A 121 9.54 -10.37 24.62
N ILE A 122 8.82 -9.59 25.43
CA ILE A 122 9.44 -8.68 26.41
C ILE A 122 10.35 -9.51 27.34
N PRO A 123 11.64 -9.16 27.49
CA PRO A 123 12.54 -9.90 28.37
C PRO A 123 12.04 -9.86 29.83
N PRO A 124 11.93 -11.00 30.52
CA PRO A 124 11.46 -11.03 31.91
C PRO A 124 12.44 -10.34 32.88
N ASP A 125 13.71 -10.25 32.50
CA ASP A 125 14.79 -9.57 33.22
C ASP A 125 15.04 -8.14 32.72
N GLY A 126 14.23 -7.65 31.79
CA GLY A 126 14.37 -6.32 31.20
C GLY A 126 14.12 -5.21 32.22
N ARG A 127 15.00 -4.21 32.24
CA ARG A 127 14.84 -3.05 33.12
C ARG A 127 13.63 -2.23 32.68
N GLN A 128 12.78 -1.91 33.65
CA GLN A 128 11.58 -1.10 33.45
C GLN A 128 11.92 0.38 33.72
N ILE A 129 11.62 1.26 32.77
CA ILE A 129 11.82 2.71 32.86
C ILE A 129 10.45 3.37 32.78
N PHE A 130 9.98 3.96 33.87
CA PHE A 130 8.64 4.54 33.98
C PHE A 130 8.64 6.03 33.66
N VAL A 131 7.61 6.46 32.93
CA VAL A 131 7.33 7.85 32.59
C VAL A 131 5.94 8.21 33.07
N ASP A 132 5.80 9.29 33.83
CA ASP A 132 4.53 9.81 34.33
C ASP A 132 4.59 11.33 34.26
N ILE A 133 3.73 11.93 33.44
CA ILE A 133 3.72 13.39 33.22
C ILE A 133 3.26 14.17 34.47
N VAL A 134 2.49 13.54 35.36
CA VAL A 134 1.91 14.16 36.55
C VAL A 134 2.89 14.12 37.71
N ASN A 135 3.50 12.94 37.96
CA ASN A 135 4.35 12.73 39.15
C ASN A 135 5.85 12.69 38.85
N GLY A 136 6.23 12.58 37.58
CA GLY A 136 7.61 12.42 37.16
C GLY A 136 8.45 13.69 37.29
N LYS A 137 9.76 13.52 37.36
CA LYS A 137 10.74 14.63 37.31
C LYS A 137 11.89 14.26 36.39
N ALA A 138 12.50 15.26 35.75
CA ALA A 138 13.63 15.03 34.83
C ALA A 138 14.85 14.39 35.51
N VAL A 139 15.04 14.65 36.81
CA VAL A 139 16.16 14.12 37.61
C VAL A 139 15.90 12.74 38.20
N ASN A 140 14.68 12.22 38.08
CA ASN A 140 14.32 10.94 38.66
C ASN A 140 15.00 9.78 37.91
N PRO A 141 15.27 8.64 38.58
CA PRO A 141 15.92 7.48 37.95
C PRO A 141 15.04 6.71 36.96
N GLY A 142 13.73 6.99 36.90
CA GLY A 142 12.78 6.28 36.04
C GLY A 142 12.28 4.96 36.64
N THR A 143 12.27 4.83 37.98
CA THR A 143 11.59 3.70 38.65
C THR A 143 10.10 3.98 38.77
N ARG A 144 9.29 2.97 39.14
CA ARG A 144 7.84 3.15 39.32
C ARG A 144 7.51 4.18 40.40
N GLU A 145 8.31 4.22 41.47
CA GLU A 145 8.15 5.13 42.62
C GLU A 145 8.76 6.52 42.36
N SER A 146 9.64 6.62 41.35
CA SER A 146 10.28 7.87 40.96
C SER A 146 10.42 7.90 39.43
N PRO A 147 9.30 8.15 38.72
CA PRO A 147 9.25 8.10 37.26
C PRO A 147 9.87 9.36 36.64
N LEU A 148 10.25 9.26 35.36
CA LEU A 148 10.67 10.40 34.56
C LEU A 148 9.47 11.24 34.12
N ALA A 149 9.68 12.55 33.95
CA ALA A 149 8.62 13.46 33.49
C ALA A 149 8.37 13.45 31.97
N SER A 150 9.31 12.91 31.17
CA SER A 150 9.19 12.90 29.71
C SER A 150 9.64 11.58 29.09
N ILE A 151 8.99 11.24 27.99
CA ILE A 151 9.29 10.05 27.20
C ILE A 151 10.67 10.20 26.57
N GLN A 152 11.03 11.40 26.10
CA GLN A 152 12.38 11.66 25.56
C GLN A 152 13.48 11.32 26.57
N SER A 153 13.28 11.60 27.86
CA SER A 153 14.27 11.27 28.91
C SER A 153 14.43 9.76 29.04
N ALA A 154 13.33 9.01 29.06
CA ALA A 154 13.36 7.56 29.20
C ALA A 154 13.99 6.85 27.99
N VAL A 155 13.62 7.23 26.76
CA VAL A 155 14.23 6.64 25.55
C VAL A 155 15.72 6.99 25.43
N SER A 156 16.15 8.12 26.00
CA SER A 156 17.57 8.47 26.05
C SER A 156 18.36 7.59 27.02
N LEU A 157 17.72 7.04 28.07
CA LEU A 157 18.35 6.11 29.01
C LEU A 157 18.30 4.65 28.55
N ALA A 158 17.38 4.32 27.64
CA ALA A 158 17.12 2.96 27.22
C ALA A 158 18.32 2.31 26.49
N LYS A 159 18.48 1.01 26.74
CA LYS A 159 19.45 0.09 26.14
C LYS A 159 18.71 -1.17 25.68
N ALA A 160 19.34 -2.00 24.86
CA ALA A 160 18.76 -3.25 24.37
C ALA A 160 18.17 -4.11 25.51
N GLY A 161 16.91 -4.50 25.36
CA GLY A 161 16.15 -5.26 26.36
C GLY A 161 15.45 -4.42 27.44
N ASP A 162 15.58 -3.09 27.43
CA ASP A 162 14.83 -2.21 28.32
C ASP A 162 13.38 -2.01 27.85
N ILE A 163 12.49 -1.74 28.80
CA ILE A 163 11.09 -1.42 28.59
C ILE A 163 10.82 -0.02 29.11
N VAL A 164 10.53 0.92 28.21
CA VAL A 164 10.00 2.24 28.55
C VAL A 164 8.48 2.12 28.66
N ARG A 165 7.96 2.28 29.88
CA ARG A 165 6.53 2.24 30.22
C ARG A 165 6.02 3.65 30.44
N VAL A 166 5.09 4.08 29.61
CA VAL A 166 4.51 5.43 29.66
C VAL A 166 3.13 5.34 30.29
N MET A 167 2.95 6.00 31.42
CA MET A 167 1.69 6.03 32.17
C MET A 167 0.67 6.97 31.49
N PRO A 168 -0.65 6.81 31.74
CA PRO A 168 -1.67 7.69 31.19
C PRO A 168 -1.40 9.18 31.46
N GLY A 169 -1.59 10.00 30.44
CA GLY A 169 -1.30 11.42 30.45
C GLY A 169 -1.20 12.01 29.04
N ILE A 170 -1.28 13.34 28.94
CA ILE A 170 -1.09 14.07 27.68
C ILE A 170 0.35 14.58 27.61
N TYR A 171 1.13 14.00 26.71
CA TYR A 171 2.53 14.30 26.46
C TYR A 171 2.66 15.20 25.22
N ARG A 172 3.08 16.46 25.42
CA ARG A 172 3.29 17.43 24.33
C ARG A 172 4.76 17.54 23.95
N GLU A 173 5.30 16.45 23.40
CA GLU A 173 6.71 16.35 23.01
C GLU A 173 6.88 15.68 21.64
N SER A 174 7.98 16.03 20.95
CA SER A 174 8.46 15.30 19.77
C SER A 174 9.62 14.40 20.21
N ILE A 175 9.41 13.09 20.14
CA ILE A 175 10.36 12.09 20.61
C ILE A 175 11.30 11.72 19.47
N THR A 176 12.61 11.77 19.74
CA THR A 176 13.62 11.20 18.86
C THR A 176 14.33 10.03 19.52
N VAL A 177 14.17 8.85 18.93
CA VAL A 177 14.89 7.64 19.30
C VAL A 177 16.11 7.51 18.39
N ARG A 178 17.28 7.37 19.01
CA ARG A 178 18.57 7.07 18.35
C ARG A 178 19.24 5.83 18.93
N ARG A 179 18.48 5.05 19.70
CA ARG A 179 18.96 3.84 20.37
C ARG A 179 18.75 2.65 19.45
N LYS A 180 19.51 1.59 19.70
CA LYS A 180 19.39 0.32 19.02
C LYS A 180 19.14 -0.75 20.07
N GLY A 181 18.08 -1.52 19.89
CA GLY A 181 17.89 -2.78 20.58
C GLY A 181 18.79 -3.87 19.99
N ALA A 182 18.47 -5.12 20.31
CA ALA A 182 19.07 -6.30 19.69
C ALA A 182 17.98 -7.25 19.19
N GLN A 183 18.33 -8.13 18.25
CA GLN A 183 17.40 -9.07 17.60
C GLN A 183 16.53 -9.87 18.58
N THR A 184 17.09 -10.34 19.70
CA THR A 184 16.37 -11.09 20.74
C THR A 184 16.03 -10.24 21.97
N ARG A 185 16.47 -8.98 22.00
CA ARG A 185 16.23 -8.04 23.10
C ARG A 185 15.96 -6.63 22.54
N PRO A 186 14.79 -6.39 21.93
CA PRO A 186 14.40 -5.07 21.46
C PRO A 186 14.34 -4.05 22.61
N ILE A 187 14.28 -2.77 22.27
CA ILE A 187 13.81 -1.74 23.19
C ILE A 187 12.30 -1.61 22.99
N TYR A 188 11.54 -1.74 24.07
CA TYR A 188 10.10 -1.55 24.03
C TYR A 188 9.75 -0.14 24.50
N LEU A 189 8.97 0.57 23.71
CA LEU A 189 8.30 1.81 24.08
C LEU A 189 6.80 1.51 24.09
N ILE A 190 6.21 1.45 25.29
CA ILE A 190 4.86 0.93 25.52
C ILE A 190 4.04 1.97 26.29
N ALA A 191 2.83 2.22 25.80
CA ALA A 191 1.76 2.88 26.55
C ALA A 191 1.13 1.90 27.56
N GLU A 192 1.04 2.29 28.83
CA GLU A 192 0.41 1.53 29.92
C GLU A 192 -1.13 1.69 29.91
N GLY A 193 -1.75 1.37 28.77
CA GLY A 193 -3.20 1.39 28.58
C GLY A 193 -3.74 2.67 27.95
N GLU A 194 -5.07 2.81 27.99
CA GLU A 194 -5.79 3.96 27.42
C GLU A 194 -5.39 5.28 28.10
N GLY A 195 -5.43 6.38 27.34
CA GLY A 195 -5.13 7.72 27.85
C GLY A 195 -3.65 8.09 27.85
N VAL A 196 -2.76 7.28 27.26
CA VAL A 196 -1.38 7.67 26.94
C VAL A 196 -1.35 8.37 25.58
N ILE A 197 -1.35 9.70 25.60
CA ILE A 197 -1.58 10.52 24.41
C ILE A 197 -0.34 11.35 24.10
N LEU A 198 0.19 11.24 22.89
CA LEU A 198 1.10 12.21 22.30
C LEU A 198 0.29 13.25 21.54
N ASP A 199 0.37 14.51 21.99
CA ASP A 199 -0.46 15.60 21.47
C ASP A 199 0.43 16.73 20.91
N GLY A 200 0.31 16.97 19.61
CA GLY A 200 1.08 17.97 18.89
C GLY A 200 0.49 19.39 18.94
N SER A 201 -0.68 19.59 19.53
CA SER A 201 -1.38 20.88 19.53
C SER A 201 -0.78 21.92 20.49
N ASP A 202 -1.00 23.20 20.18
CA ASP A 202 -0.67 24.30 21.08
C ASP A 202 -1.66 24.34 22.27
N PRO A 203 -1.21 24.14 23.53
CA PRO A 203 -2.10 24.16 24.70
C PRO A 203 -2.72 25.53 24.98
N ASP A 204 -2.19 26.60 24.39
CA ASP A 204 -2.71 27.95 24.55
C ASP A 204 -3.95 28.21 23.67
N ILE A 205 -4.26 27.32 22.73
CA ILE A 205 -5.46 27.39 21.88
C ILE A 205 -6.40 26.24 22.26
N GLY A 206 -7.66 26.59 22.54
CA GLY A 206 -8.72 25.65 22.90
C GLY A 206 -10.02 26.39 23.29
N VAL A 207 -10.85 25.76 24.14
CA VAL A 207 -12.16 26.30 24.57
C VAL A 207 -12.11 27.72 25.14
N ALA A 208 -11.04 28.04 25.88
CA ALA A 208 -10.88 29.34 26.53
C ALA A 208 -10.26 30.44 25.63
N SER A 209 -10.09 30.16 24.33
CA SER A 209 -9.47 31.12 23.40
C SER A 209 -10.33 32.36 23.21
N GLU A 210 -9.69 33.54 23.30
CA GLU A 210 -10.34 34.83 23.04
C GLU A 210 -10.28 35.17 21.54
N TRP A 211 -11.37 34.87 20.84
CA TRP A 211 -11.50 35.12 19.42
C TRP A 211 -11.93 36.56 19.11
N ILE A 212 -11.21 37.22 18.21
CA ILE A 212 -11.58 38.53 17.64
C ILE A 212 -12.44 38.29 16.40
N ASN A 213 -13.69 38.77 16.44
CA ASN A 213 -14.62 38.74 15.33
C ASN A 213 -14.31 39.87 14.33
N HIS A 214 -14.16 39.53 13.05
CA HIS A 214 -13.92 40.47 11.95
C HIS A 214 -15.13 40.66 11.01
N GLY A 215 -16.27 40.05 11.31
CA GLY A 215 -17.42 39.96 10.42
C GLY A 215 -17.30 38.80 9.42
N ASP A 216 -18.40 38.51 8.71
CA ASP A 216 -18.48 37.49 7.64
C ASP A 216 -18.00 36.08 8.04
N GLY A 217 -18.16 35.72 9.32
CA GLY A 217 -17.72 34.43 9.88
C GLY A 217 -16.21 34.31 10.08
N ILE A 218 -15.44 35.38 9.89
CA ILE A 218 -13.99 35.39 10.11
C ILE A 218 -13.68 35.75 11.56
N TYR A 219 -12.97 34.85 12.22
CA TYR A 219 -12.46 35.03 13.57
C TYR A 219 -10.95 34.91 13.57
N SER A 220 -10.29 35.43 14.60
CA SER A 220 -8.86 35.20 14.74
C SER A 220 -8.39 35.27 16.19
N VAL A 221 -7.28 34.61 16.44
CA VAL A 221 -6.61 34.53 17.73
C VAL A 221 -5.12 34.79 17.54
N LYS A 222 -4.44 35.20 18.61
CA LYS A 222 -2.98 35.33 18.60
C LYS A 222 -2.36 33.95 18.41
N TYR A 223 -1.54 33.79 17.37
CA TYR A 223 -0.82 32.56 17.10
C TYR A 223 0.49 32.89 16.40
N ARG A 224 1.62 32.62 17.05
CA ARG A 224 2.96 33.03 16.58
C ARG A 224 3.72 31.95 15.80
N TYR A 225 3.19 30.73 15.78
CA TYR A 225 3.83 29.58 15.15
C TYR A 225 3.30 29.40 13.71
N SER A 226 3.94 28.53 12.94
CA SER A 226 3.30 27.94 11.75
C SER A 226 2.35 26.82 12.16
N SER A 227 1.41 26.50 11.28
CA SER A 227 0.72 25.22 11.30
C SER A 227 0.22 24.91 9.89
N ALA A 228 0.23 23.63 9.56
CA ALA A 228 -0.35 23.07 8.36
C ALA A 228 -1.52 22.13 8.71
N TYR A 229 -1.90 22.07 9.99
CA TYR A 229 -2.97 21.23 10.48
C TYR A 229 -3.76 21.93 11.60
N LEU A 230 -5.08 22.00 11.43
CA LEU A 230 -6.02 22.51 12.42
C LEU A 230 -7.29 21.67 12.40
N ALA A 231 -7.77 21.31 13.58
CA ALA A 231 -9.07 20.69 13.76
C ALA A 231 -9.93 21.48 14.74
N ILE A 232 -11.24 21.47 14.52
CA ILE A 232 -12.23 21.89 15.51
C ILE A 232 -13.00 20.66 15.95
N GLU A 233 -12.95 20.34 17.25
CA GLU A 233 -13.40 19.06 17.79
C GLU A 233 -12.77 17.88 17.01
N ASP A 234 -13.55 17.17 16.20
CA ASP A 234 -13.10 16.04 15.36
C ASP A 234 -12.98 16.42 13.86
N LEU A 235 -13.32 17.66 13.47
CA LEU A 235 -13.33 18.09 12.08
C LEU A 235 -12.03 18.80 11.71
N ARG A 236 -11.24 18.20 10.81
CA ARG A 236 -10.13 18.87 10.12
C ARG A 236 -10.64 20.03 9.27
N LEU A 237 -9.93 21.15 9.33
CA LEU A 237 -10.19 22.33 8.53
C LEU A 237 -9.15 22.51 7.42
N TYR A 238 -9.57 23.09 6.30
CA TYR A 238 -8.74 23.32 5.13
C TYR A 238 -7.75 24.47 5.35
N ASP A 239 -6.50 24.30 4.95
CA ASP A 239 -5.46 25.30 5.09
C ASP A 239 -5.44 26.23 3.86
N TYR A 240 -5.81 27.49 4.01
CA TYR A 240 -5.77 28.47 2.93
C TYR A 240 -4.41 29.18 2.86
N GLY A 241 -3.98 29.52 1.63
CA GLY A 241 -2.73 30.24 1.39
C GLY A 241 -2.79 31.74 1.73
N SER A 242 -3.99 32.33 1.76
CA SER A 242 -4.20 33.74 2.09
C SER A 242 -5.54 33.97 2.80
N LEU A 243 -5.66 35.13 3.47
CA LEU A 243 -6.93 35.55 4.08
C LEU A 243 -8.02 35.78 3.04
N ASP A 244 -7.68 36.24 1.84
CA ASP A 244 -8.65 36.48 0.78
C ASP A 244 -9.20 35.16 0.21
N ASP A 245 -8.35 34.13 0.09
CA ASP A 245 -8.79 32.79 -0.29
C ASP A 245 -9.73 32.18 0.76
N LEU A 246 -9.43 32.36 2.05
CA LEU A 246 -10.30 31.94 3.16
C LEU A 246 -11.66 32.68 3.15
N LYS A 247 -11.66 33.99 2.87
CA LYS A 247 -12.90 34.77 2.74
C LYS A 247 -13.73 34.33 1.54
N GLN A 248 -13.09 33.96 0.45
CA GLN A 248 -13.74 33.46 -0.76
C GLN A 248 -14.10 31.98 -0.68
N GLU A 249 -13.52 31.24 0.27
CA GLU A 249 -13.67 29.79 0.39
C GLU A 249 -13.27 29.06 -0.90
N ASN A 250 -12.26 29.58 -1.59
CA ASN A 250 -12.00 29.21 -3.00
C ASN A 250 -11.25 27.89 -3.22
N GLY A 251 -10.93 27.16 -2.14
CA GLY A 251 -10.13 25.94 -2.18
C GLY A 251 -8.75 26.10 -2.82
N ARG A 252 -8.09 27.27 -2.69
CA ARG A 252 -6.85 27.61 -3.42
C ARG A 252 -7.00 27.59 -4.96
N GLN A 253 -8.22 27.72 -5.47
CA GLN A 253 -8.51 27.81 -6.89
C GLN A 253 -9.08 29.19 -7.23
N PRO A 254 -8.26 30.13 -7.77
CA PRO A 254 -8.70 31.48 -8.07
C PRO A 254 -9.98 31.50 -8.94
N GLY A 255 -10.98 32.27 -8.49
CA GLY A 255 -12.28 32.41 -9.17
C GLY A 255 -13.33 31.34 -8.84
N LYS A 256 -13.04 30.37 -7.96
CA LYS A 256 -13.97 29.29 -7.56
C LYS A 256 -14.52 29.49 -6.14
N ASN A 257 -15.30 30.53 -5.90
CA ASN A 257 -15.79 30.86 -4.55
C ASN A 257 -16.69 29.76 -3.95
N GLY A 258 -16.56 29.50 -2.64
CA GLY A 258 -17.38 28.54 -1.89
C GLY A 258 -17.10 27.07 -2.19
N LEU A 259 -15.95 26.77 -2.81
CA LEU A 259 -15.56 25.42 -3.22
C LEU A 259 -15.31 24.49 -2.03
N ILE A 260 -14.58 24.97 -1.02
CA ILE A 260 -14.38 24.28 0.25
C ILE A 260 -14.84 25.22 1.35
N LYS A 261 -15.81 24.81 2.16
CA LYS A 261 -16.38 25.67 3.20
C LYS A 261 -15.55 25.64 4.47
N GLY A 262 -15.29 26.80 5.05
CA GLY A 262 -14.48 26.95 6.24
C GLY A 262 -13.02 26.54 6.03
N GLY A 263 -12.19 26.89 7.01
CA GLY A 263 -10.76 26.68 6.94
C GLY A 263 -10.02 27.64 7.85
N PHE A 264 -8.71 27.70 7.67
CA PHE A 264 -7.86 28.61 8.40
C PHE A 264 -6.76 29.21 7.53
N TYR A 265 -6.22 30.33 7.96
CA TYR A 265 -5.05 30.97 7.38
C TYR A 265 -4.17 31.52 8.50
N ILE A 266 -2.87 31.26 8.45
CA ILE A 266 -1.92 31.79 9.43
C ILE A 266 -1.13 32.95 8.81
N ASP A 267 -1.32 34.13 9.36
CA ASP A 267 -0.51 35.32 9.05
C ASP A 267 0.63 35.39 10.07
N GLN A 268 1.76 34.74 9.76
CA GLN A 268 2.92 34.73 10.64
C GLN A 268 3.51 36.13 10.86
N ALA A 269 3.47 36.99 9.83
CA ALA A 269 3.97 38.36 9.92
C ALA A 269 3.18 39.17 10.96
N LYS A 270 1.89 38.88 11.13
CA LYS A 270 1.04 39.50 12.16
C LYS A 270 0.91 38.65 13.44
N SER A 271 1.50 37.46 13.49
CA SER A 271 1.31 36.47 14.57
C SER A 271 -0.17 36.22 14.88
N ARG A 272 -0.96 35.94 13.83
CA ARG A 272 -2.39 35.65 13.94
C ARG A 272 -2.77 34.41 13.15
N LEU A 273 -3.66 33.62 13.75
CA LEU A 273 -4.45 32.59 13.09
C LEU A 273 -5.82 33.17 12.78
N PHE A 274 -6.21 33.15 11.50
CA PHE A 274 -7.57 33.41 11.04
C PHE A 274 -8.31 32.10 10.83
N LEU A 275 -9.55 32.04 11.27
CA LEU A 275 -10.39 30.85 11.28
C LEU A 275 -11.78 31.21 10.74
N ARG A 276 -12.33 30.35 9.90
CA ARG A 276 -13.73 30.36 9.48
C ARG A 276 -14.29 28.95 9.64
N LEU A 277 -15.37 28.80 10.38
CA LEU A 277 -16.04 27.49 10.48
C LEU A 277 -16.90 27.24 9.24
N PRO A 278 -17.15 26.00 8.81
CA PRO A 278 -17.94 25.73 7.59
C PRO A 278 -19.38 26.27 7.61
N ASP A 279 -19.94 26.46 8.81
CA ASP A 279 -21.26 27.05 9.04
C ASP A 279 -21.19 28.56 9.36
N HIS A 280 -19.99 29.14 9.31
CA HIS A 280 -19.66 30.54 9.61
C HIS A 280 -19.99 30.97 11.06
N SER A 281 -20.25 30.00 11.95
CA SER A 281 -20.49 30.25 13.38
C SER A 281 -19.21 30.68 14.11
N ALA A 282 -19.39 31.17 15.35
CA ALA A 282 -18.27 31.55 16.20
C ALA A 282 -17.53 30.31 16.75
N PRO A 283 -16.19 30.28 16.76
CA PRO A 283 -15.40 29.22 17.39
C PRO A 283 -15.32 29.33 18.93
N THR A 284 -15.88 30.39 19.52
CA THR A 284 -15.84 30.64 20.97
C THR A 284 -16.49 29.49 21.75
N GLY A 285 -15.79 28.98 22.76
CA GLY A 285 -16.28 27.89 23.61
C GLY A 285 -16.14 26.49 23.00
N ARG A 286 -15.52 26.35 21.82
CA ARG A 286 -15.28 25.06 21.15
C ARG A 286 -13.84 24.60 21.32
N GLU A 287 -13.63 23.28 21.31
CA GLU A 287 -12.28 22.71 21.29
C GLU A 287 -11.64 22.95 19.92
N VAL A 288 -10.48 23.62 19.91
CA VAL A 288 -9.74 23.94 18.69
C VAL A 288 -8.30 23.49 18.87
N TYR A 289 -7.85 22.60 18.00
CA TYR A 289 -6.51 22.02 18.02
C TYR A 289 -5.70 22.58 16.86
N VAL A 290 -4.67 23.35 17.18
CA VAL A 290 -3.74 23.90 16.18
C VAL A 290 -2.40 23.21 16.38
N ALA A 291 -1.93 22.48 15.37
CA ALA A 291 -0.66 21.78 15.47
C ALA A 291 0.51 22.76 15.67
N ARG A 292 1.32 22.51 16.69
CA ARG A 292 2.55 23.24 17.02
C ARG A 292 3.80 22.38 16.85
N LEU A 293 3.65 21.06 16.93
CA LEU A 293 4.73 20.08 16.73
C LEU A 293 4.55 19.33 15.40
N ASP A 294 5.65 18.91 14.78
CA ASP A 294 5.63 18.28 13.45
C ASP A 294 5.55 16.76 13.46
N SER A 295 6.27 16.09 14.35
CA SER A 295 6.21 14.63 14.44
C SER A 295 6.19 14.13 15.87
N ALA A 296 5.48 13.03 16.11
CA ALA A 296 5.35 12.47 17.46
C ALA A 296 6.56 11.61 17.81
N ILE A 297 6.86 10.58 17.02
CA ILE A 297 7.97 9.66 17.26
C ILE A 297 8.84 9.54 16.01
N GLN A 298 10.12 9.91 16.15
CA GLN A 298 11.13 9.78 15.10
C GLN A 298 12.13 8.70 15.48
N LEU A 299 12.15 7.59 14.75
CA LEU A 299 13.18 6.56 14.86
C LEU A 299 14.29 6.89 13.86
N ASN A 300 15.40 7.45 14.35
CA ASN A 300 16.50 7.95 13.52
C ASN A 300 17.70 7.02 13.60
N SER A 301 18.00 6.33 12.50
CA SER A 301 19.08 5.34 12.39
C SER A 301 19.06 4.31 13.53
N SER A 302 17.85 3.94 13.96
CA SER A 302 17.59 3.03 15.07
C SER A 302 17.36 1.61 14.56
N SER A 303 17.34 0.63 15.45
CA SER A 303 16.93 -0.73 15.09
C SER A 303 16.39 -1.50 16.28
N HIS A 304 15.57 -2.53 16.02
CA HIS A 304 14.96 -3.37 17.05
C HIS A 304 14.22 -2.54 18.12
N ILE A 305 13.38 -1.62 17.66
CA ILE A 305 12.48 -0.83 18.50
C ILE A 305 11.06 -1.35 18.33
N VAL A 306 10.33 -1.53 19.43
CA VAL A 306 8.90 -1.82 19.41
C VAL A 306 8.16 -0.61 19.96
N VAL A 307 7.27 0.00 19.18
CA VAL A 307 6.41 1.12 19.58
C VAL A 307 4.97 0.63 19.63
N ARG A 308 4.35 0.69 20.82
CA ARG A 308 3.05 0.06 21.04
C ARG A 308 2.08 0.85 21.92
N GLY A 309 0.83 0.92 21.49
CA GLY A 309 -0.31 1.32 22.33
C GLY A 309 -0.59 2.82 22.42
N PHE A 310 0.12 3.67 21.68
CA PHE A 310 -0.02 5.12 21.82
C PHE A 310 -1.23 5.66 21.06
N GLU A 311 -1.93 6.61 21.66
CA GLU A 311 -2.73 7.58 20.90
C GLU A 311 -1.79 8.72 20.44
N ILE A 312 -1.80 9.06 19.16
CA ILE A 312 -0.98 10.12 18.57
C ILE A 312 -1.87 11.08 17.80
N ARG A 313 -1.83 12.38 18.13
CA ARG A 313 -2.74 13.36 17.51
C ARG A 313 -2.22 14.77 17.31
N TYR A 314 -2.79 15.46 16.32
CA TYR A 314 -2.64 16.89 16.06
C TYR A 314 -1.19 17.35 15.82
N PHE A 315 -0.40 16.55 15.11
CA PHE A 315 0.94 16.93 14.64
C PHE A 315 0.86 17.49 13.21
N GLY A 316 1.66 18.52 12.90
CA GLY A 316 1.71 19.17 11.59
C GLY A 316 1.93 20.67 11.64
N ALA A 317 3.00 21.10 12.31
CA ALA A 317 3.39 22.51 12.42
C ALA A 317 3.88 23.12 11.09
N SER A 318 4.35 22.29 10.15
CA SER A 318 4.89 22.69 8.86
C SER A 318 4.33 21.87 7.70
N GLU A 319 4.37 22.47 6.51
CA GLU A 319 4.00 21.82 5.26
C GLU A 319 4.86 20.56 5.06
N PHE A 320 4.22 19.40 4.86
CA PHE A 320 4.86 18.09 4.72
C PHE A 320 5.69 17.57 5.92
N GLY A 321 5.73 18.31 7.04
CA GLY A 321 6.42 17.90 8.28
C GLY A 321 5.58 17.02 9.23
N SER A 322 4.26 17.03 9.04
CA SER A 322 3.26 16.31 9.84
C SER A 322 3.39 14.80 9.70
N VAL A 323 3.99 14.12 10.68
CA VAL A 323 4.12 12.64 10.70
C VAL A 323 3.82 12.10 12.09
N GLY A 324 2.92 11.13 12.23
CA GLY A 324 2.71 10.42 13.50
C GLY A 324 3.99 9.69 13.94
N ILE A 325 4.41 8.68 13.17
CA ILE A 325 5.64 7.91 13.44
C ILE A 325 6.54 7.87 12.19
N ASP A 326 7.77 8.35 12.31
CA ASP A 326 8.72 8.50 11.20
C ASP A 326 9.96 7.63 11.40
N LEU A 327 10.10 6.59 10.58
CA LEU A 327 11.20 5.63 10.55
C LEU A 327 12.23 6.08 9.51
N ARG A 328 13.27 6.76 9.99
CA ARG A 328 14.35 7.33 9.17
C ARG A 328 15.58 6.45 9.24
N SER A 329 15.88 5.71 8.17
CA SER A 329 17.00 4.76 8.12
C SER A 329 16.95 3.74 9.28
N THR A 330 15.75 3.36 9.70
CA THR A 330 15.51 2.46 10.83
C THR A 330 15.20 1.05 10.35
N ALA A 331 15.77 0.04 11.01
CA ALA A 331 15.64 -1.35 10.60
C ALA A 331 15.00 -2.24 11.68
N GLU A 332 14.37 -3.34 11.24
CA GLU A 332 13.94 -4.45 12.11
C GLU A 332 13.13 -3.99 13.34
N SER A 333 12.25 -3.00 13.14
CA SER A 333 11.43 -2.41 14.19
C SER A 333 9.94 -2.68 13.96
N TRP A 334 9.16 -2.74 15.04
CA TRP A 334 7.72 -2.98 15.04
C TRP A 334 6.96 -1.73 15.49
N ILE A 335 5.97 -1.34 14.70
CA ILE A 335 4.99 -0.31 15.03
C ILE A 335 3.62 -0.99 15.11
N GLN A 336 3.12 -1.19 16.33
CA GLN A 336 1.96 -2.06 16.58
C GLN A 336 0.93 -1.44 17.50
N ASP A 337 -0.36 -1.67 17.27
CA ASP A 337 -1.47 -1.28 18.17
C ASP A 337 -1.50 0.22 18.53
N ASN A 338 -1.19 1.13 17.60
CA ASN A 338 -1.28 2.57 17.83
C ASN A 338 -2.57 3.15 17.21
N ASP A 339 -3.19 4.16 17.86
CA ASP A 339 -4.25 4.98 17.28
C ASP A 339 -3.67 6.34 16.89
N ILE A 340 -3.44 6.54 15.59
CA ILE A 340 -2.82 7.74 15.03
C ILE A 340 -3.87 8.52 14.28
N HIS A 341 -4.13 9.75 14.68
CA HIS A 341 -5.21 10.51 14.08
C HIS A 341 -5.00 12.00 13.99
N HIS A 342 -5.67 12.63 13.04
CA HIS A 342 -5.54 14.07 12.79
C HIS A 342 -4.09 14.49 12.53
N VAL A 343 -3.48 13.85 11.53
CA VAL A 343 -2.13 14.10 11.02
C VAL A 343 -2.16 13.99 9.50
N ASN A 344 -1.26 14.65 8.77
CA ASN A 344 -1.18 14.49 7.31
C ASN A 344 -0.50 13.18 6.92
N TYR A 345 0.56 12.77 7.62
CA TYR A 345 1.15 11.44 7.44
C TYR A 345 1.00 10.61 8.71
N GLY A 346 0.45 9.40 8.60
CA GLY A 346 0.36 8.49 9.74
C GLY A 346 1.72 7.91 10.11
N ILE A 347 2.23 6.99 9.27
CA ILE A 347 3.50 6.30 9.48
C ILE A 347 4.36 6.35 8.21
N ARG A 348 5.66 6.64 8.34
CA ARG A 348 6.57 6.76 7.18
C ARG A 348 7.87 5.98 7.37
N VAL A 349 8.32 5.28 6.33
CA VAL A 349 9.63 4.60 6.24
C VAL A 349 10.44 5.24 5.10
N ARG A 350 11.62 5.80 5.41
CA ARG A 350 12.36 6.65 4.46
C ARG A 350 13.85 6.81 4.75
N ASN A 351 14.47 7.72 3.99
CA ASN A 351 15.84 8.23 4.02
C ASN A 351 16.95 7.36 3.43
N SER A 352 16.96 6.04 3.60
CA SER A 352 17.98 5.20 2.96
C SER A 352 17.56 3.74 2.84
N ALA A 353 18.27 2.97 2.01
CA ALA A 353 18.13 1.53 1.89
C ALA A 353 18.28 0.75 3.23
N SER A 354 18.88 1.37 4.26
CA SER A 354 18.92 0.79 5.61
C SER A 354 17.57 0.77 6.32
N ALA A 355 16.54 1.43 5.78
CA ALA A 355 15.19 1.44 6.32
C ALA A 355 14.43 0.12 6.02
N MET A 356 14.98 -1.00 6.46
CA MET A 356 14.61 -2.34 6.00
C MET A 356 13.95 -3.19 7.08
N ARG A 357 13.15 -4.17 6.67
CA ARG A 357 12.57 -5.21 7.55
C ARG A 357 11.73 -4.66 8.70
N ASN A 358 11.17 -3.46 8.58
CA ASN A 358 10.22 -2.95 9.56
C ASN A 358 8.87 -3.64 9.40
N VAL A 359 8.09 -3.68 10.48
CA VAL A 359 6.72 -4.20 10.49
C VAL A 359 5.81 -3.11 11.05
N ILE A 360 4.78 -2.78 10.30
CA ILE A 360 3.75 -1.82 10.66
C ILE A 360 2.44 -2.59 10.65
N GLU A 361 1.92 -2.90 11.83
CA GLU A 361 0.77 -3.80 11.95
C GLU A 361 -0.25 -3.39 12.99
N ASP A 362 -1.51 -3.77 12.78
CA ASP A 362 -2.58 -3.63 13.77
C ASP A 362 -2.78 -2.18 14.27
N ASN A 363 -2.39 -1.18 13.46
CA ASN A 363 -2.58 0.23 13.80
C ASN A 363 -3.92 0.75 13.23
N ARG A 364 -4.51 1.71 13.95
CA ARG A 364 -5.63 2.52 13.47
C ARG A 364 -5.12 3.89 13.07
N LEU A 365 -5.34 4.28 11.81
CA LEU A 365 -4.97 5.58 11.28
C LEU A 365 -6.25 6.27 10.78
N ARG A 366 -6.52 7.49 11.23
CA ARG A 366 -7.68 8.26 10.75
C ARG A 366 -7.43 9.74 10.54
N ASP A 367 -8.09 10.30 9.54
CA ASP A 367 -8.26 11.74 9.38
C ASP A 367 -9.72 12.07 9.03
N THR A 368 -10.10 13.35 9.04
CA THR A 368 -11.48 13.79 8.78
C THR A 368 -11.56 14.81 7.63
N GLY A 369 -12.67 14.82 6.89
CA GLY A 369 -12.98 15.81 5.86
C GLY A 369 -12.27 15.66 4.51
N VAL A 370 -11.00 15.26 4.48
CA VAL A 370 -10.12 15.35 3.27
C VAL A 370 -10.71 14.65 2.04
N TRP A 371 -11.27 13.44 2.20
CA TRP A 371 -11.82 12.64 1.08
C TRP A 371 -13.05 13.24 0.39
N THR A 372 -13.67 14.26 1.02
CA THR A 372 -14.84 14.97 0.49
C THR A 372 -14.47 16.27 -0.22
N TRP A 373 -13.23 16.75 -0.05
CA TRP A 373 -12.77 17.99 -0.67
C TRP A 373 -12.53 17.81 -2.17
N ASP A 374 -12.61 18.92 -2.90
CA ASP A 374 -12.31 18.94 -4.33
C ASP A 374 -10.88 18.44 -4.59
N TRP A 375 -10.75 17.52 -5.54
CA TRP A 375 -9.47 16.86 -5.81
C TRP A 375 -8.37 17.85 -6.19
N HIS A 376 -8.67 18.89 -6.98
CA HIS A 376 -7.68 19.90 -7.39
C HIS A 376 -7.27 20.85 -6.27
N SER A 377 -8.12 20.98 -5.25
CA SER A 377 -7.77 21.72 -4.03
C SER A 377 -6.83 20.93 -3.12
N VAL A 378 -6.91 19.59 -3.13
CA VAL A 378 -6.04 18.78 -2.28
C VAL A 378 -4.73 18.39 -2.96
N LYS A 379 -4.79 17.99 -4.24
CA LYS A 379 -3.61 17.52 -4.98
C LYS A 379 -2.52 18.58 -5.00
N GLN A 380 -1.29 18.19 -4.70
CA GLN A 380 -0.09 19.03 -4.58
C GLN A 380 -0.16 20.12 -3.50
N HIS A 381 -1.05 19.97 -2.52
CA HIS A 381 -1.15 20.86 -1.38
C HIS A 381 -1.02 20.09 -0.06
N THR A 382 -0.87 20.80 1.06
CA THR A 382 -0.72 20.22 2.40
C THR A 382 -1.68 19.07 2.74
N PRO A 383 -2.98 19.12 2.36
CA PRO A 383 -3.90 18.04 2.70
C PRO A 383 -3.75 16.75 1.89
N GLU A 384 -2.82 16.69 0.94
CA GLU A 384 -2.37 15.45 0.29
C GLU A 384 -1.60 14.57 1.29
N GLY A 385 -2.32 14.12 2.30
CA GLY A 385 -1.84 13.24 3.35
C GLY A 385 -1.86 11.77 2.92
N ILE A 386 -0.99 10.98 3.54
CA ILE A 386 -0.85 9.54 3.29
C ILE A 386 -0.97 8.80 4.62
N GLY A 387 -1.78 7.74 4.67
CA GLY A 387 -1.85 6.87 5.84
C GLY A 387 -0.49 6.26 6.17
N ILE A 388 0.05 5.42 5.28
CA ILE A 388 1.36 4.78 5.45
C ILE A 388 2.21 4.95 4.19
N GLY A 389 3.45 5.41 4.31
CA GLY A 389 4.36 5.59 3.17
C GLY A 389 5.69 4.84 3.33
N ILE A 390 6.04 3.99 2.38
CA ILE A 390 7.29 3.22 2.30
C ILE A 390 8.09 3.69 1.09
N SER A 391 9.03 4.61 1.28
CA SER A 391 9.78 5.22 0.17
C SER A 391 11.24 4.81 0.11
N GLN A 392 11.67 3.83 0.91
CA GLN A 392 13.04 3.32 1.01
C GLN A 392 13.08 1.90 1.61
N GLY A 393 14.20 1.20 1.41
CA GLY A 393 14.54 -0.04 2.09
C GLY A 393 13.86 -1.29 1.52
N ARG A 394 14.23 -2.45 2.07
CA ARG A 394 13.82 -3.78 1.59
C ARG A 394 13.07 -4.58 2.66
N GLY A 395 12.11 -5.40 2.27
CA GLY A 395 11.48 -6.39 3.16
C GLY A 395 10.57 -5.82 4.24
N ASN A 396 10.06 -4.60 4.05
CA ASN A 396 9.12 -3.99 4.99
C ASN A 396 7.75 -4.69 4.87
N VAL A 397 7.02 -4.79 5.98
CA VAL A 397 5.70 -5.41 6.04
C VAL A 397 4.70 -4.42 6.61
N VAL A 398 3.60 -4.17 5.89
CA VAL A 398 2.48 -3.33 6.30
C VAL A 398 1.23 -4.20 6.30
N ARG A 399 0.69 -4.54 7.47
CA ARG A 399 -0.43 -5.49 7.53
C ARG A 399 -1.49 -5.24 8.57
N ARG A 400 -2.74 -5.62 8.29
CA ARG A 400 -3.86 -5.53 9.24
C ARG A 400 -4.07 -4.15 9.85
N ASN A 401 -3.65 -3.08 9.15
CA ASN A 401 -3.89 -1.72 9.59
C ASN A 401 -5.27 -1.28 9.11
N ARG A 402 -5.95 -0.44 9.90
CA ARG A 402 -7.18 0.25 9.51
C ARG A 402 -6.88 1.70 9.19
N ILE A 403 -7.03 2.11 7.94
CA ILE A 403 -6.72 3.46 7.44
C ILE A 403 -8.00 4.11 6.92
N GLU A 404 -8.35 5.29 7.43
CA GLU A 404 -9.60 5.97 7.10
C GLU A 404 -9.41 7.47 6.89
N GLY A 405 -9.98 8.02 5.82
CA GLY A 405 -10.18 9.47 5.69
C GLY A 405 -8.99 10.29 5.17
N PHE A 406 -7.91 9.64 4.75
CA PHE A 406 -6.75 10.31 4.12
C PHE A 406 -7.00 10.65 2.65
N PHE A 407 -6.10 11.41 2.03
CA PHE A 407 -6.12 11.58 0.58
C PHE A 407 -5.62 10.31 -0.11
N ASN A 408 -4.41 9.83 0.25
CA ASN A 408 -3.89 8.53 -0.18
C ASN A 408 -3.83 7.53 0.99
N GLY A 409 -4.03 6.26 0.68
CA GLY A 409 -4.01 5.17 1.67
C GLY A 409 -2.60 4.72 2.03
N ILE A 410 -2.05 3.78 1.25
CA ILE A 410 -0.70 3.24 1.44
C ILE A 410 0.14 3.49 0.19
N LEU A 411 1.28 4.16 0.34
CA LEU A 411 2.27 4.36 -0.70
C LEU A 411 3.45 3.40 -0.51
N ALA A 412 3.87 2.72 -1.57
CA ALA A 412 5.15 2.02 -1.64
C ALA A 412 5.91 2.40 -2.92
N GLY A 413 7.14 2.87 -2.77
CA GLY A 413 7.96 3.30 -3.89
C GLY A 413 8.24 4.81 -3.90
N ASN A 414 8.58 5.31 -5.08
CA ASN A 414 8.86 6.73 -5.32
C ASN A 414 8.70 7.05 -6.81
N PHE A 415 7.76 7.94 -7.14
CA PHE A 415 7.50 8.38 -8.51
C PHE A 415 8.74 8.89 -9.25
N HIS A 416 9.58 9.67 -8.56
CA HIS A 416 10.71 10.39 -9.14
C HIS A 416 12.04 9.64 -9.04
N ASP A 417 12.06 8.53 -8.31
CA ASP A 417 13.28 7.77 -8.04
C ASP A 417 13.07 6.30 -8.39
N HIS A 418 13.80 5.85 -9.41
CA HIS A 418 13.75 4.48 -9.89
C HIS A 418 14.91 3.62 -9.33
N ASP A 419 15.49 4.02 -8.19
CA ASP A 419 16.43 3.21 -7.43
C ASP A 419 15.77 1.87 -7.01
N PRO A 420 16.35 0.73 -7.42
CA PRO A 420 15.80 -0.61 -7.15
C PRO A 420 15.86 -1.07 -5.70
N SER A 421 16.59 -0.36 -4.85
CA SER A 421 16.60 -0.59 -3.41
C SER A 421 15.38 0.02 -2.70
N ILE A 422 14.58 0.83 -3.40
CA ILE A 422 13.37 1.46 -2.85
C ILE A 422 12.22 0.47 -2.82
N ALA A 423 11.70 0.23 -1.61
CA ALA A 423 10.53 -0.60 -1.32
C ALA A 423 10.65 -2.06 -1.83
N HIS A 424 11.85 -2.54 -2.11
CA HIS A 424 12.10 -3.88 -2.62
C HIS A 424 11.53 -4.95 -1.65
N ASP A 425 10.86 -5.98 -2.15
CA ASP A 425 10.29 -7.08 -1.35
C ASP A 425 9.32 -6.60 -0.25
N THR A 426 8.66 -5.46 -0.46
CA THR A 426 7.70 -4.93 0.51
C THR A 426 6.36 -5.64 0.40
N ASP A 427 5.82 -6.02 1.55
CA ASP A 427 4.53 -6.69 1.68
C ASP A 427 3.48 -5.71 2.23
N ILE A 428 2.36 -5.59 1.54
CA ILE A 428 1.18 -4.82 1.94
C ILE A 428 0.00 -5.78 1.99
N LEU A 429 -0.33 -6.28 3.19
CA LEU A 429 -1.16 -7.46 3.41
C LEU A 429 -2.38 -7.14 4.26
N ASP A 430 -3.58 -7.52 3.83
CA ASP A 430 -4.78 -7.58 4.69
C ASP A 430 -5.11 -6.24 5.39
N ASN A 431 -4.78 -5.11 4.77
CA ASN A 431 -5.11 -3.79 5.32
C ASN A 431 -6.54 -3.41 4.94
N HIS A 432 -7.20 -2.65 5.81
CA HIS A 432 -8.54 -2.12 5.61
C HIS A 432 -8.46 -0.61 5.36
N LEU A 433 -8.72 -0.20 4.13
CA LEU A 433 -8.63 1.18 3.67
C LEU A 433 -10.02 1.72 3.36
N SER A 434 -10.35 2.91 3.83
CA SER A 434 -11.65 3.51 3.51
C SER A 434 -11.66 5.03 3.43
N LYS A 435 -12.62 5.57 2.69
CA LYS A 435 -12.84 7.02 2.54
C LYS A 435 -11.55 7.74 2.11
N LEU A 436 -11.09 7.43 0.89
CA LEU A 436 -9.83 7.95 0.36
C LEU A 436 -10.06 8.91 -0.82
N GLY A 437 -9.40 10.06 -0.77
CA GLY A 437 -9.57 11.18 -1.71
C GLY A 437 -8.95 10.97 -3.10
N ASP A 438 -7.88 10.19 -3.20
CA ASP A 438 -7.16 9.85 -4.44
C ASP A 438 -6.89 8.34 -4.46
N ASP A 439 -5.66 7.90 -4.20
CA ASP A 439 -5.24 6.51 -4.41
C ASP A 439 -5.34 5.64 -3.15
N GLY A 440 -5.91 4.44 -3.28
CA GLY A 440 -6.00 3.45 -2.21
C GLY A 440 -4.65 2.86 -1.85
N LEU A 441 -4.08 2.14 -2.81
CA LEU A 441 -2.72 1.63 -2.79
C LEU A 441 -1.94 2.31 -3.92
N GLU A 442 -0.85 2.97 -3.59
CA GLU A 442 -0.04 3.76 -4.51
C GLU A 442 1.34 3.11 -4.66
N VAL A 443 1.58 2.47 -5.81
CA VAL A 443 2.83 1.74 -6.10
C VAL A 443 3.47 2.28 -7.36
N GLU A 444 4.64 2.89 -7.21
CA GLU A 444 5.26 3.66 -8.29
C GLU A 444 6.78 3.76 -8.15
N GLY A 445 7.47 3.92 -9.28
CA GLY A 445 8.92 3.84 -9.34
C GLY A 445 9.42 2.41 -9.62
N ALA A 446 10.58 2.03 -9.06
CA ALA A 446 11.19 0.72 -9.35
C ALA A 446 10.30 -0.45 -8.88
N CYS A 447 9.87 -0.42 -7.62
CA CYS A 447 8.95 -1.37 -6.99
C CYS A 447 9.25 -2.84 -7.32
N ILE A 448 10.50 -3.27 -7.08
CA ILE A 448 10.88 -4.66 -7.32
C ILE A 448 10.24 -5.56 -6.26
N ASN A 449 9.44 -6.51 -6.72
CA ASN A 449 8.80 -7.54 -5.91
C ASN A 449 7.90 -7.01 -4.78
N VAL A 450 7.15 -5.93 -5.03
CA VAL A 450 6.16 -5.40 -4.09
C VAL A 450 4.87 -6.24 -4.16
N ARG A 451 4.36 -6.66 -3.01
CA ARG A 451 3.23 -7.60 -2.89
C ARG A 451 2.03 -6.95 -2.21
N LEU A 452 0.95 -6.72 -2.95
CA LEU A 452 -0.34 -6.20 -2.48
C LEU A 452 -1.34 -7.35 -2.38
N LEU A 453 -1.48 -7.95 -1.19
CA LEU A 453 -2.26 -9.18 -1.01
C LEU A 453 -3.43 -8.95 -0.03
N GLY A 454 -4.63 -9.40 -0.38
CA GLY A 454 -5.75 -9.50 0.59
C GLY A 454 -6.31 -8.18 1.13
N ASN A 455 -5.91 -7.02 0.58
CA ASN A 455 -6.37 -5.74 1.12
C ASN A 455 -7.84 -5.47 0.77
N ARG A 456 -8.55 -4.83 1.70
CA ARG A 456 -9.94 -4.36 1.52
C ARG A 456 -9.95 -2.85 1.39
N ILE A 457 -10.43 -2.33 0.25
CA ILE A 457 -10.48 -0.90 -0.08
C ILE A 457 -11.93 -0.51 -0.29
N LYS A 458 -12.45 0.48 0.43
CA LYS A 458 -13.85 0.94 0.33
C LYS A 458 -13.98 2.45 0.21
N GLY A 459 -14.67 2.95 -0.82
CA GLY A 459 -14.98 4.37 -0.95
C GLY A 459 -13.73 5.18 -1.26
N VAL A 460 -13.21 5.00 -2.47
CA VAL A 460 -11.91 5.52 -2.93
C VAL A 460 -12.06 6.23 -4.27
N PHE A 461 -11.19 7.18 -4.61
CA PHE A 461 -11.19 7.75 -5.96
C PHE A 461 -10.59 6.76 -6.97
N SER A 462 -9.32 6.38 -6.80
CA SER A 462 -8.66 5.30 -7.55
C SER A 462 -8.17 4.20 -6.61
N ALA A 463 -8.48 2.93 -6.88
CA ALA A 463 -8.16 1.89 -5.90
C ALA A 463 -6.67 1.51 -5.86
N VAL A 464 -6.08 1.10 -6.99
CA VAL A 464 -4.65 0.73 -7.07
C VAL A 464 -3.96 1.56 -8.16
N SER A 465 -3.01 2.41 -7.76
CA SER A 465 -2.13 3.16 -8.67
C SER A 465 -0.86 2.38 -8.97
N LEU A 466 -0.59 2.23 -10.27
CA LEU A 466 0.55 1.53 -10.89
C LEU A 466 1.20 2.48 -11.92
N THR A 467 1.56 3.69 -11.50
CA THR A 467 1.77 4.84 -12.41
C THR A 467 3.12 5.56 -12.21
N PRO A 468 4.20 5.15 -12.91
CA PRO A 468 4.41 3.83 -13.49
C PRO A 468 5.18 2.92 -12.53
N VAL A 469 5.03 1.60 -12.70
CA VAL A 469 6.04 0.64 -12.26
C VAL A 469 7.09 0.54 -13.36
N SER A 470 8.34 0.86 -13.02
CA SER A 470 9.44 0.92 -13.98
C SER A 470 10.31 -0.34 -14.02
N LYS A 471 10.20 -1.23 -13.01
CA LYS A 471 10.94 -2.51 -12.98
C LYS A 471 10.08 -3.71 -12.58
N GLY A 472 9.39 -3.64 -11.43
CA GLY A 472 8.57 -4.75 -10.95
C GLY A 472 9.40 -6.02 -10.62
N PRO A 473 8.76 -7.18 -10.46
CA PRO A 473 7.31 -7.38 -10.55
C PRO A 473 6.55 -6.74 -9.38
N VAL A 474 5.32 -6.29 -9.64
CA VAL A 474 4.34 -5.93 -8.62
C VAL A 474 3.21 -6.94 -8.66
N TRP A 475 2.80 -7.43 -7.50
CA TRP A 475 1.75 -8.43 -7.33
C TRP A 475 0.52 -7.78 -6.73
N VAL A 476 -0.62 -7.89 -7.39
CA VAL A 476 -1.93 -7.44 -6.90
C VAL A 476 -2.81 -8.67 -6.84
N VAL A 477 -2.97 -9.23 -5.64
CA VAL A 477 -3.58 -10.55 -5.47
C VAL A 477 -4.66 -10.53 -4.41
N ARG A 478 -5.86 -11.04 -4.72
CA ARG A 478 -6.96 -11.19 -3.74
C ARG A 478 -7.39 -9.91 -3.03
N ASN A 479 -7.23 -8.76 -3.67
CA ASN A 479 -7.73 -7.50 -3.10
C ASN A 479 -9.22 -7.33 -3.42
N VAL A 480 -9.98 -6.83 -2.45
CA VAL A 480 -11.39 -6.45 -2.59
C VAL A 480 -11.48 -4.93 -2.67
N ILE A 481 -12.01 -4.44 -3.79
CA ILE A 481 -12.19 -3.02 -4.08
C ILE A 481 -13.71 -2.76 -4.16
N ASP A 482 -14.22 -2.05 -3.17
CA ASP A 482 -15.60 -1.62 -3.06
C ASP A 482 -15.69 -0.11 -3.29
N ASP A 483 -16.71 0.32 -4.03
CA ASP A 483 -17.10 1.71 -4.11
C ASP A 483 -16.01 2.67 -4.65
N TYR A 484 -15.35 2.28 -5.75
CA TYR A 484 -14.35 3.15 -6.42
C TYR A 484 -15.02 4.13 -7.40
N ARG A 485 -14.46 5.34 -7.54
CA ARG A 485 -15.12 6.46 -8.25
C ARG A 485 -14.54 6.78 -9.63
N ALA A 486 -13.27 6.50 -9.87
CA ALA A 486 -12.59 6.75 -11.13
C ALA A 486 -12.06 5.45 -11.77
N TRP A 487 -11.07 4.83 -11.14
CA TRP A 487 -10.40 3.64 -11.68
C TRP A 487 -10.19 2.57 -10.61
N ALA A 488 -10.46 1.31 -10.94
CA ALA A 488 -9.99 0.20 -10.12
C ALA A 488 -8.45 0.10 -10.20
N LEU A 489 -7.91 0.28 -11.41
CA LEU A 489 -6.49 0.26 -11.73
C LEU A 489 -6.10 1.55 -12.45
N LYS A 490 -5.34 2.40 -11.77
CA LYS A 490 -4.75 3.61 -12.35
C LYS A 490 -3.38 3.27 -12.91
N ILE A 491 -3.35 3.03 -14.22
CA ILE A 491 -2.12 2.74 -14.98
C ILE A 491 -1.79 3.97 -15.82
N GLY A 492 -0.57 4.48 -15.70
CA GLY A 492 -0.15 5.68 -16.40
C GLY A 492 1.35 5.79 -16.57
N ASN A 493 1.78 6.89 -17.20
CA ASN A 493 3.18 7.30 -17.28
C ASN A 493 4.16 6.26 -17.86
N GLY A 494 3.69 5.32 -18.70
CA GLY A 494 4.56 4.43 -19.45
C GLY A 494 5.07 3.22 -18.66
N ASN A 495 4.16 2.45 -18.04
CA ASN A 495 4.53 1.25 -17.28
C ASN A 495 5.33 0.24 -18.13
N VAL A 496 6.48 -0.19 -17.61
CA VAL A 496 7.37 -1.20 -18.23
C VAL A 496 7.83 -2.29 -17.27
N GLY A 497 7.44 -2.23 -16.00
CA GLY A 497 7.67 -3.29 -15.02
C GLY A 497 6.55 -4.32 -15.02
N TRP A 498 6.86 -5.57 -14.68
CA TRP A 498 5.87 -6.65 -14.62
C TRP A 498 4.78 -6.37 -13.58
N LEU A 499 3.52 -6.53 -14.00
CA LEU A 499 2.32 -6.41 -13.18
C LEU A 499 1.58 -7.75 -13.21
N TYR A 500 1.37 -8.36 -12.05
CA TYR A 500 0.65 -9.61 -11.90
C TYR A 500 -0.64 -9.37 -11.12
N LEU A 501 -1.78 -9.48 -11.80
CA LEU A 501 -3.11 -9.17 -11.27
C LEU A 501 -3.92 -10.46 -11.16
N TYR A 502 -4.02 -11.03 -9.96
CA TYR A 502 -4.65 -12.34 -9.76
C TYR A 502 -5.78 -12.30 -8.74
N HIS A 503 -6.93 -12.88 -9.07
CA HIS A 503 -8.00 -13.04 -8.09
C HIS A 503 -8.45 -11.73 -7.42
N ASN A 504 -8.46 -10.59 -8.09
CA ASN A 504 -8.99 -9.36 -7.47
C ASN A 504 -10.48 -9.20 -7.76
N THR A 505 -11.20 -8.51 -6.89
CA THR A 505 -12.61 -8.14 -7.11
C THR A 505 -12.75 -6.63 -7.05
N ALA A 506 -13.32 -5.99 -8.07
CA ALA A 506 -13.62 -4.56 -8.06
C ALA A 506 -15.07 -4.23 -8.42
N TYR A 507 -15.70 -3.41 -7.58
CA TYR A 507 -17.07 -2.95 -7.69
C TYR A 507 -17.14 -1.41 -7.67
N PRO A 508 -17.72 -0.75 -8.69
CA PRO A 508 -17.71 0.70 -8.80
C PRO A 508 -18.81 1.35 -7.96
N HIS A 509 -18.59 2.60 -7.53
CA HIS A 509 -19.65 3.40 -6.92
C HIS A 509 -20.78 3.65 -7.94
N PRO A 510 -22.05 3.32 -7.65
CA PRO A 510 -23.15 3.40 -8.63
C PRO A 510 -23.43 4.82 -9.14
N GLY A 511 -23.22 5.84 -8.29
CA GLY A 511 -23.35 7.26 -8.64
C GLY A 511 -22.25 7.86 -9.54
N TYR A 512 -21.20 7.11 -9.93
CA TYR A 512 -20.11 7.63 -10.77
C TYR A 512 -20.13 6.97 -12.16
N PRO A 513 -20.83 7.55 -13.15
CA PRO A 513 -21.06 6.90 -14.45
C PRO A 513 -19.78 6.72 -15.28
N ASP A 514 -18.71 7.46 -14.97
CA ASP A 514 -17.42 7.37 -15.67
C ASP A 514 -16.44 6.39 -15.01
N ALA A 515 -16.83 5.68 -13.95
CA ALA A 515 -15.97 4.70 -13.28
C ALA A 515 -15.63 3.53 -14.22
N GLN A 516 -14.33 3.21 -14.34
CA GLN A 516 -13.77 2.24 -15.28
C GLN A 516 -12.77 1.32 -14.57
N ILE A 517 -12.40 0.18 -15.18
CA ILE A 517 -11.33 -0.64 -14.59
C ILE A 517 -9.99 0.05 -14.80
N MET A 518 -9.66 0.36 -16.05
CA MET A 518 -8.44 1.07 -16.41
C MET A 518 -8.62 1.97 -17.62
N ARG A 519 -7.92 3.11 -17.60
CA ARG A 519 -7.82 4.05 -18.73
C ARG A 519 -6.39 4.59 -18.88
N PRO A 520 -5.45 3.77 -19.39
CA PRO A 520 -4.08 4.23 -19.58
C PRO A 520 -4.01 5.40 -20.60
N PRO A 521 -3.44 6.56 -20.22
CA PRO A 521 -3.37 7.73 -21.10
C PRO A 521 -2.25 7.63 -22.14
N VAL A 522 -1.27 6.76 -21.93
CA VAL A 522 -0.07 6.55 -22.77
C VAL A 522 0.21 5.04 -22.90
N PRO A 523 1.03 4.61 -23.88
CA PRO A 523 1.43 3.21 -24.01
C PRO A 523 1.98 2.60 -22.72
N PHE A 524 1.74 1.31 -22.52
CA PHE A 524 2.15 0.54 -21.35
C PHE A 524 2.35 -0.93 -21.75
N GLY A 525 2.91 -1.75 -20.86
CA GLY A 525 3.00 -3.20 -21.08
C GLY A 525 3.42 -3.95 -19.82
N TYR A 526 3.82 -5.21 -20.02
CA TYR A 526 4.26 -6.16 -19.00
C TYR A 526 3.18 -6.44 -17.96
N MET A 527 1.98 -6.79 -18.40
CA MET A 527 0.84 -7.02 -17.51
C MET A 527 0.22 -8.39 -17.77
N ILE A 528 0.06 -9.19 -16.71
CA ILE A 528 -0.68 -10.46 -16.75
C ILE A 528 -1.83 -10.36 -15.75
N ALA A 529 -3.05 -10.62 -16.23
CA ALA A 529 -4.25 -10.70 -15.39
C ALA A 529 -4.91 -12.07 -15.51
N ARG A 530 -5.25 -12.69 -14.38
CA ARG A 530 -6.01 -13.95 -14.32
C ARG A 530 -7.04 -13.93 -13.20
N ASN A 531 -8.19 -14.52 -13.46
CA ASN A 531 -9.18 -14.88 -12.44
C ASN A 531 -9.72 -13.69 -11.63
N ASN A 532 -9.75 -12.49 -12.18
CA ASN A 532 -10.29 -11.31 -11.51
C ASN A 532 -11.78 -11.13 -11.81
N ILE A 533 -12.49 -10.44 -10.92
CA ILE A 533 -13.85 -9.93 -11.17
C ILE A 533 -13.78 -8.42 -11.32
N TRP A 534 -14.12 -7.95 -12.50
CA TRP A 534 -14.09 -6.54 -12.88
C TRP A 534 -15.50 -6.05 -13.20
N LEU A 535 -16.05 -5.16 -12.35
CA LEU A 535 -17.25 -4.39 -12.66
C LEU A 535 -16.89 -2.93 -12.90
N SER A 536 -17.55 -2.29 -13.87
CA SER A 536 -17.43 -0.84 -14.11
C SER A 536 -18.77 -0.19 -14.47
N ASN A 537 -18.80 1.14 -14.58
CA ASN A 537 -19.99 1.88 -15.03
C ASN A 537 -19.88 2.38 -16.48
N ARG A 538 -18.68 2.31 -17.09
CA ARG A 538 -18.44 2.76 -18.47
C ARG A 538 -17.75 1.71 -19.32
N TYR A 539 -16.44 1.86 -19.54
CA TYR A 539 -15.63 0.87 -20.26
C TYR A 539 -15.06 -0.10 -19.25
N MET A 540 -14.90 -1.36 -19.66
CA MET A 540 -14.01 -2.28 -18.95
C MET A 540 -12.60 -1.73 -19.05
N PHE A 541 -12.06 -1.68 -20.28
CA PHE A 541 -10.73 -1.16 -20.59
C PHE A 541 -10.87 -0.02 -21.61
N GLU A 542 -10.28 1.15 -21.34
CA GLU A 542 -10.22 2.27 -22.28
C GLU A 542 -8.77 2.68 -22.58
N PHE A 543 -8.13 1.98 -23.52
CA PHE A 543 -6.80 2.33 -24.02
C PHE A 543 -6.86 2.92 -25.44
N LYS A 544 -6.44 4.19 -25.55
CA LYS A 544 -6.48 4.96 -26.81
C LYS A 544 -5.18 4.94 -27.61
N GLY A 545 -4.09 4.48 -27.00
CA GLY A 545 -2.81 4.34 -27.70
C GLY A 545 -2.91 3.29 -28.80
N LYS A 546 -1.94 3.25 -29.71
CA LYS A 546 -1.94 2.32 -30.86
C LYS A 546 -0.91 1.20 -30.74
N GLU A 547 -0.14 1.21 -29.65
CA GLU A 547 0.94 0.26 -29.40
C GLU A 547 1.08 0.02 -27.89
N LEU A 548 1.64 -1.13 -27.54
CA LEU A 548 2.03 -1.51 -26.19
C LEU A 548 3.55 -1.38 -26.05
N LEU A 549 4.03 -1.11 -24.83
CA LEU A 549 5.47 -1.07 -24.52
C LEU A 549 6.05 -2.46 -24.22
N GLY A 550 5.19 -3.48 -24.15
CA GLY A 550 5.55 -4.84 -23.80
C GLY A 550 4.33 -5.77 -23.82
N PRO A 551 4.52 -7.04 -23.45
CA PRO A 551 3.45 -8.03 -23.48
C PRO A 551 2.31 -7.66 -22.52
N VAL A 552 1.07 -7.85 -22.97
CA VAL A 552 -0.12 -7.78 -22.13
C VAL A 552 -0.95 -9.02 -22.40
N ASP A 553 -1.28 -9.73 -21.33
CA ASP A 553 -2.00 -11.00 -21.39
C ASP A 553 -3.09 -11.03 -20.31
N LEU A 554 -4.35 -10.93 -20.75
CA LEU A 554 -5.54 -10.89 -19.89
C LEU A 554 -6.42 -12.07 -20.25
N ASP A 555 -6.79 -12.90 -19.28
CA ASP A 555 -7.61 -14.08 -19.51
C ASP A 555 -8.28 -14.57 -18.22
N TYR A 556 -9.32 -15.40 -18.34
CA TYR A 556 -10.08 -15.97 -17.22
C TYR A 556 -10.71 -14.94 -16.27
N ASP A 557 -10.85 -13.67 -16.68
CA ASP A 557 -11.50 -12.66 -15.87
C ASP A 557 -13.03 -12.68 -16.08
N VAL A 558 -13.79 -12.31 -15.05
CA VAL A 558 -15.21 -11.98 -15.16
C VAL A 558 -15.34 -10.47 -15.40
N LEU A 559 -16.01 -10.10 -16.50
CA LEU A 559 -16.08 -8.73 -17.00
C LEU A 559 -17.52 -8.25 -17.11
N TRP A 560 -17.84 -7.13 -16.46
CA TRP A 560 -19.16 -6.51 -16.57
C TRP A 560 -19.13 -4.98 -16.48
N THR A 561 -19.92 -4.33 -17.32
CA THR A 561 -20.16 -2.88 -17.19
C THR A 561 -21.65 -2.58 -17.14
N ASN A 562 -22.02 -1.66 -16.25
CA ASN A 562 -23.36 -1.07 -16.16
C ASN A 562 -23.61 -0.02 -17.28
N GLY A 563 -22.55 0.34 -18.02
CA GLY A 563 -22.58 1.22 -19.20
C GLY A 563 -23.18 0.54 -20.44
N PRO A 564 -23.31 1.30 -21.55
CA PRO A 564 -24.62 1.69 -22.11
C PRO A 564 -25.38 0.63 -22.90
N VAL A 565 -26.71 0.75 -22.84
CA VAL A 565 -27.74 -0.03 -23.54
C VAL A 565 -28.35 0.77 -24.73
N THR A 566 -27.59 1.06 -25.81
CA THR A 566 -28.08 1.69 -27.08
C THR A 566 -27.54 1.01 -28.35
N ASP A 567 -27.78 1.48 -29.57
CA ASP A 567 -27.50 0.68 -30.80
C ASP A 567 -26.01 0.49 -31.18
N GLN A 568 -25.08 1.27 -30.60
CA GLN A 568 -23.63 1.20 -30.92
C GLN A 568 -22.75 0.54 -29.83
N GLN A 569 -23.30 0.14 -28.67
CA GLN A 569 -22.61 -0.21 -27.40
C GLN A 569 -21.20 -0.80 -27.57
N TYR A 570 -20.20 -0.10 -27.06
CA TYR A 570 -18.84 -0.60 -26.94
C TYR A 570 -18.50 -0.75 -25.45
N ARG A 571 -18.07 -1.96 -25.06
CA ARG A 571 -17.65 -2.27 -23.68
C ARG A 571 -16.14 -2.13 -23.50
N PHE A 572 -15.39 -2.16 -24.59
CA PHE A 572 -13.93 -2.03 -24.58
C PHE A 572 -13.49 -1.04 -25.64
N LYS A 573 -12.45 -0.30 -25.31
CA LYS A 573 -11.62 0.40 -26.28
C LYS A 573 -10.18 -0.07 -26.08
N TRP A 574 -9.64 -0.74 -27.08
CA TRP A 574 -8.32 -1.35 -27.01
C TRP A 574 -7.51 -1.01 -28.24
N LEU A 575 -6.27 -0.56 -28.04
CA LEU A 575 -5.37 -0.11 -29.11
C LEU A 575 -6.00 0.91 -30.08
N GLY A 576 -6.85 1.80 -29.55
CA GLY A 576 -7.57 2.82 -30.32
C GLY A 576 -8.86 2.34 -30.99
N GLU A 577 -9.08 1.02 -31.07
CA GLU A 577 -10.24 0.39 -31.68
C GLU A 577 -11.37 0.14 -30.67
N HIS A 578 -12.62 0.11 -31.16
CA HIS A 578 -13.79 -0.13 -30.32
C HIS A 578 -14.28 -1.58 -30.47
N HIS A 579 -14.55 -2.24 -29.36
CA HIS A 579 -15.08 -3.61 -29.33
C HIS A 579 -16.40 -3.65 -28.56
N LYS A 580 -17.42 -4.26 -29.18
CA LYS A 580 -18.78 -4.29 -28.65
C LYS A 580 -18.89 -5.12 -27.37
N ASN A 581 -18.16 -6.22 -27.35
CA ASN A 581 -18.17 -7.24 -26.30
C ASN A 581 -16.83 -7.98 -26.29
N ARG A 582 -16.64 -8.85 -25.30
CA ARG A 582 -15.47 -9.72 -25.14
C ARG A 582 -15.20 -10.52 -26.40
N PHE A 583 -16.23 -11.11 -27.03
CA PHE A 583 -16.04 -11.90 -28.25
C PHE A 583 -15.34 -11.09 -29.37
N SER A 584 -15.79 -9.85 -29.62
CA SER A 584 -15.14 -8.98 -30.61
C SER A 584 -13.75 -8.48 -30.21
N LEU A 585 -13.44 -8.43 -28.91
CA LEU A 585 -12.09 -8.16 -28.40
C LEU A 585 -11.19 -9.38 -28.63
N THR A 586 -11.62 -10.56 -28.20
CA THR A 586 -10.90 -11.84 -28.34
C THR A 586 -10.58 -12.15 -29.79
N MET A 587 -11.54 -12.02 -30.71
CA MET A 587 -11.31 -12.27 -32.14
C MET A 587 -10.24 -11.35 -32.74
N ALA A 588 -10.11 -10.12 -32.22
CA ALA A 588 -9.16 -9.14 -32.73
C ALA A 588 -7.78 -9.24 -32.06
N THR A 589 -7.69 -9.76 -30.83
CA THR A 589 -6.49 -9.59 -29.99
C THR A 589 -5.99 -10.87 -29.34
N GLY A 590 -6.84 -11.90 -29.23
CA GLY A 590 -6.59 -13.10 -28.41
C GLY A 590 -6.82 -12.91 -26.91
N LEU A 591 -7.08 -11.69 -26.43
CA LEU A 591 -7.36 -11.42 -25.02
C LEU A 591 -8.70 -12.01 -24.58
N GLU A 592 -8.78 -12.40 -23.31
CA GLU A 592 -10.00 -12.89 -22.65
C GLU A 592 -10.63 -14.08 -23.38
N LEU A 593 -9.80 -14.99 -23.90
CA LEU A 593 -10.23 -16.18 -24.61
C LEU A 593 -11.18 -17.03 -23.75
N ASN A 594 -10.81 -17.22 -22.48
CA ASN A 594 -11.53 -17.96 -21.46
C ASN A 594 -12.27 -17.04 -20.48
N GLY A 595 -12.25 -15.72 -20.70
CA GLY A 595 -12.98 -14.75 -19.88
C GLY A 595 -14.50 -14.92 -19.95
N ILE A 596 -15.20 -14.48 -18.90
CA ILE A 596 -16.65 -14.54 -18.77
C ILE A 596 -17.22 -13.12 -18.81
N GLU A 597 -18.05 -12.80 -19.79
CA GLU A 597 -18.76 -11.51 -19.84
C GLU A 597 -20.18 -11.68 -19.29
N ARG A 598 -20.36 -11.47 -17.99
CA ARG A 598 -21.65 -11.59 -17.29
C ARG A 598 -21.63 -10.75 -16.02
N GLN A 599 -22.81 -10.25 -15.62
CA GLN A 599 -22.98 -9.63 -14.31
C GLN A 599 -22.57 -10.61 -13.20
N PRO A 600 -21.59 -10.24 -12.35
CA PRO A 600 -21.13 -11.09 -11.26
C PRO A 600 -22.24 -11.37 -10.23
N GLU A 601 -22.23 -12.59 -9.73
CA GLU A 601 -23.28 -13.14 -8.87
C GLU A 601 -22.79 -13.27 -7.42
N PHE A 602 -22.83 -12.16 -6.69
CA PHE A 602 -22.42 -12.08 -5.30
C PHE A 602 -23.55 -12.45 -4.33
N ARG A 603 -23.20 -12.75 -3.07
CA ARG A 603 -24.17 -12.94 -1.99
C ARG A 603 -24.93 -11.65 -1.68
N ASP A 604 -24.21 -10.53 -1.49
CA ASP A 604 -24.81 -9.22 -1.18
C ASP A 604 -23.83 -8.07 -1.46
N ALA A 605 -23.65 -7.73 -2.74
CA ALA A 605 -22.73 -6.67 -3.15
C ALA A 605 -23.13 -5.27 -2.65
N GLU A 606 -24.42 -5.01 -2.44
CA GLU A 606 -24.91 -3.71 -1.94
C GLU A 606 -24.41 -3.43 -0.52
N ASN A 607 -24.21 -4.48 0.28
CA ASN A 607 -23.68 -4.39 1.64
C ASN A 607 -22.19 -4.77 1.75
N GLY A 608 -21.49 -4.94 0.61
CA GLY A 608 -20.06 -5.23 0.55
C GLY A 608 -19.68 -6.71 0.76
N ASP A 609 -20.63 -7.64 0.67
CA ASP A 609 -20.36 -9.08 0.61
C ASP A 609 -20.17 -9.52 -0.84
N PHE A 610 -18.91 -9.57 -1.25
CA PHE A 610 -18.48 -9.98 -2.59
C PHE A 610 -18.16 -11.48 -2.71
N MET A 611 -18.54 -12.30 -1.72
CA MET A 611 -18.41 -13.75 -1.88
C MET A 611 -19.36 -14.23 -2.98
N PRO A 612 -18.97 -15.20 -3.84
CA PRO A 612 -19.90 -15.80 -4.79
C PRO A 612 -21.15 -16.36 -4.08
N ARG A 613 -22.33 -16.17 -4.68
CA ARG A 613 -23.55 -16.83 -4.21
C ARG A 613 -23.56 -18.30 -4.63
N ASN A 614 -24.32 -19.14 -3.93
CA ASN A 614 -24.48 -20.55 -4.30
C ASN A 614 -24.94 -20.72 -5.76
N GLY A 615 -24.23 -21.56 -6.52
CA GLY A 615 -24.50 -21.81 -7.94
C GLY A 615 -24.01 -20.71 -8.90
N SER A 616 -23.21 -19.75 -8.41
CA SER A 616 -22.54 -18.76 -9.26
C SER A 616 -21.61 -19.42 -10.26
N VAL A 617 -21.52 -18.85 -11.46
CA VAL A 617 -20.57 -19.27 -12.52
C VAL A 617 -19.11 -18.95 -12.20
N MET A 618 -18.86 -18.25 -11.10
CA MET A 618 -17.52 -17.87 -10.63
C MET A 618 -16.89 -18.97 -9.78
N ILE A 619 -17.69 -19.94 -9.31
CA ILE A 619 -17.25 -21.05 -8.47
C ILE A 619 -16.57 -22.11 -9.34
N ASP A 620 -15.42 -22.64 -8.91
CA ASP A 620 -14.65 -23.68 -9.60
C ASP A 620 -14.32 -23.31 -11.07
N ALA A 621 -14.19 -22.02 -11.37
CA ALA A 621 -14.10 -21.51 -12.74
C ALA A 621 -12.75 -20.84 -13.06
N ALA A 622 -11.89 -20.65 -12.05
CA ALA A 622 -10.61 -19.99 -12.23
C ALA A 622 -9.57 -20.93 -12.87
N SER A 623 -8.63 -20.33 -13.60
CA SER A 623 -7.41 -21.02 -13.99
C SER A 623 -6.50 -21.27 -12.77
N LEU A 624 -5.79 -22.40 -12.74
CA LEU A 624 -4.79 -22.62 -11.70
C LEU A 624 -3.56 -21.74 -11.95
N VAL A 625 -3.30 -20.78 -11.06
CA VAL A 625 -2.08 -19.97 -11.05
C VAL A 625 -1.10 -20.60 -10.04
N HIS A 626 -0.08 -21.28 -10.57
CA HIS A 626 0.97 -21.89 -9.75
C HIS A 626 1.63 -20.87 -8.81
N GLY A 627 1.87 -21.28 -7.56
CA GLY A 627 2.41 -20.41 -6.51
C GLY A 627 1.40 -19.50 -5.82
N VAL A 628 0.25 -19.20 -6.45
CA VAL A 628 -0.79 -18.33 -5.89
C VAL A 628 -1.94 -19.14 -5.29
N ASN A 629 -2.41 -20.17 -6.01
CA ASN A 629 -3.48 -21.06 -5.55
C ASN A 629 -2.97 -22.28 -4.76
N THR A 630 -1.68 -22.35 -4.44
CA THR A 630 -1.02 -23.54 -3.87
C THR A 630 -1.54 -23.93 -2.49
N LEU A 631 -2.15 -22.97 -1.79
CA LEU A 631 -2.72 -23.15 -0.46
C LEU A 631 -4.12 -22.53 -0.48
N HIS A 632 -5.13 -23.40 -0.48
CA HIS A 632 -6.55 -23.09 -0.24
C HIS A 632 -7.38 -22.61 -1.44
N PHE A 633 -8.13 -23.56 -1.99
CA PHE A 633 -9.47 -23.37 -2.55
C PHE A 633 -10.27 -24.65 -2.24
N LEU A 634 -11.60 -24.60 -2.36
CA LEU A 634 -12.49 -25.75 -2.20
C LEU A 634 -13.05 -26.12 -3.57
N GLY A 635 -13.19 -27.42 -3.85
CA GLY A 635 -13.77 -27.90 -5.10
C GLY A 635 -12.72 -28.38 -6.11
N ASP A 636 -13.09 -28.33 -7.39
CA ASP A 636 -12.33 -28.84 -8.53
C ASP A 636 -11.30 -27.82 -9.05
N ALA A 637 -11.55 -26.52 -8.83
CA ALA A 637 -10.66 -25.42 -9.22
C ALA A 637 -10.85 -24.21 -8.28
N PRO A 638 -9.96 -23.21 -8.28
CA PRO A 638 -10.20 -22.00 -7.50
C PRO A 638 -11.41 -21.22 -8.02
N ASP A 639 -11.97 -20.37 -7.17
CA ASP A 639 -13.00 -19.43 -7.58
C ASP A 639 -12.41 -18.17 -8.24
N ILE A 640 -13.12 -17.60 -9.20
CA ILE A 640 -12.76 -16.30 -9.80
C ILE A 640 -13.05 -15.20 -8.77
N GLY A 641 -12.11 -14.26 -8.63
CA GLY A 641 -12.19 -13.14 -7.70
C GLY A 641 -11.44 -13.38 -6.39
N ALA A 642 -11.56 -12.43 -5.48
CA ALA A 642 -10.78 -12.39 -4.24
C ALA A 642 -11.16 -13.44 -3.22
N LEU A 643 -12.44 -13.81 -3.17
CA LEU A 643 -13.03 -14.60 -2.11
C LEU A 643 -13.48 -15.96 -2.65
N GLU A 644 -13.07 -17.03 -1.97
CA GLU A 644 -13.50 -18.40 -2.27
C GLU A 644 -14.88 -18.66 -1.63
N TYR A 645 -15.76 -19.34 -2.34
CA TYR A 645 -17.06 -19.75 -1.83
C TYR A 645 -16.91 -20.78 -0.70
N ASN A 646 -17.58 -20.52 0.43
CA ASN A 646 -17.56 -21.37 1.63
C ASN A 646 -16.19 -21.60 2.27
N LEU A 647 -15.20 -20.76 1.96
CA LEU A 647 -14.00 -20.63 2.77
C LEU A 647 -14.19 -19.41 3.67
N ASP A 648 -14.02 -19.58 4.99
CA ASP A 648 -14.00 -18.42 5.88
C ASP A 648 -12.76 -17.56 5.57
N ASP A 649 -12.98 -16.26 5.36
CA ASP A 649 -11.93 -15.26 5.23
C ASP A 649 -11.12 -15.27 6.53
N ARG A 650 -9.90 -15.80 6.50
CA ARG A 650 -8.97 -15.80 7.64
C ARG A 650 -8.24 -14.48 7.76
#